data_AF-A0A2T4GDT7-F1
#
_entry.id   AF-A0A2T4GDT7-F1
#
_cell.length_a   1.000
_cell.length_b   1.000
_cell.length_c   1.000
_cell.angle_alpha   90.00
_cell.angle_beta   90.00
_cell.angle_gamma   90.00
#
_symmetry.space_group_name_H-M   'P 1'
#
loop_
_entity.id
_entity.type
_entity.pdbx_description
1 polymer ?
#
loop_
_entity_poly.entity_id
_entity_poly.type
_entity_poly.pdbx_seq_one_letter_code
_entity_poly.pdbx_strand_id
1 'polypeptide(L)'
;MAMEGPSRRLSLIGTSIGSPRIAQQAGLPRSAIFNDAKGPSSDMVFETLKDKWAEGTAVKEKRLGEDTPLKTILDVMIKELKKSKNAIDGVKRFMADEKTKIDDCVKWRLLLDAVDLDLAQKPDKDEVTARLQLTEALIQESPYLAFENPTYQEGASILYINNCADVHWHKKLKDKRTPLHTAARKGNAKFVKSMISEGRRYYDVKNGESTRGENRVSGINKQKYWKFSGEYCRLTKILQHEDLDTKDTPLKSATKADCGVCETIKELLEVTDIAEDDTFHHALENDNQEVVKAFLSKDEVTSTIVSKESIMTTLSPPKKRTTGHRDANSRSLARLENAKLLVGSIQDPKALDREVAEKIIKRKSGAMDIWKAHNKEMLDDKLKPFLLHLAVKHQKLDFVRLFANDYPKSVVEKWSYSEHGDKRYPLWYNNHNNEGKMIEEPFDDIRKNIRKEITTKMIHEVPEMDTLSDMFNSCQVGELCFDLSRFDSAGFQVSAFINSWISQHQTGKLLTFEKTLRYAEFPPLDVLKEEREAYKDSCHLQYQHTEVFRILAWLRKKMGVQTIIKLKVPDRLVNPHDEKTMAKAVKGFKVEIFNWKVFGLSLGVLDPDAKDRIKELYLYSSGKRSAISDQPLIWPRRL
;
A
#
# COMPACT_ATOMS: atom_id res chain seq x y z
N MET A 1 -53.03 -0.23 -37.48
CA MET A 1 -54.33 -0.92 -37.28
C MET A 1 -54.35 -1.32 -35.81
N ALA A 2 -54.93 -0.52 -34.90
CA ALA A 2 -56.36 -0.51 -34.53
C ALA A 2 -56.83 -1.93 -34.14
N MET A 3 -57.35 -2.24 -32.95
CA MET A 3 -58.37 -1.58 -32.12
C MET A 3 -58.29 -2.12 -30.67
N GLU A 4 -58.44 -1.28 -29.64
CA GLU A 4 -59.61 -1.11 -28.74
C GLU A 4 -60.03 -2.31 -27.87
N GLY A 5 -60.32 -2.01 -26.59
CA GLY A 5 -60.77 -2.94 -25.54
C GLY A 5 -62.21 -3.45 -25.71
N PRO A 6 -62.85 -4.00 -24.65
CA PRO A 6 -63.29 -3.13 -23.56
C PRO A 6 -63.38 -3.77 -22.15
N SER A 7 -63.60 -2.85 -21.21
CA SER A 7 -63.96 -2.95 -19.80
C SER A 7 -65.22 -3.78 -19.50
N ARG A 8 -65.22 -4.54 -18.39
CA ARG A 8 -66.44 -4.87 -17.61
C ARG A 8 -66.16 -4.91 -16.09
N ARG A 9 -66.90 -4.06 -15.37
CA ARG A 9 -67.18 -4.09 -13.92
C ARG A 9 -68.00 -5.33 -13.55
N LEU A 10 -67.81 -5.88 -12.34
CA LEU A 10 -68.81 -6.54 -11.48
C LEU A 10 -68.24 -6.53 -10.04
N SER A 11 -68.73 -5.66 -9.16
CA SER A 11 -69.78 -5.88 -8.15
C SER A 11 -69.29 -6.65 -6.91
N LEU A 12 -69.05 -5.89 -5.84
CA LEU A 12 -68.89 -6.34 -4.46
C LEU A 12 -70.24 -6.79 -3.89
N ILE A 13 -70.29 -8.03 -3.39
CA ILE A 13 -71.25 -8.50 -2.38
C ILE A 13 -70.42 -9.26 -1.35
N GLY A 14 -70.51 -8.86 -0.08
CA GLY A 14 -69.76 -9.44 1.02
C GLY A 14 -70.43 -10.65 1.65
N THR A 15 -69.69 -11.35 2.52
CA THR A 15 -70.12 -11.87 3.83
C THR A 15 -68.94 -12.55 4.54
N SER A 16 -68.55 -11.96 5.66
CA SER A 16 -68.29 -12.52 7.01
C SER A 16 -68.03 -14.02 7.26
N ILE A 17 -67.06 -14.25 8.17
CA ILE A 17 -66.82 -15.39 9.11
C ILE A 17 -65.91 -16.54 8.65
N GLY A 18 -64.79 -16.72 9.37
CA GLY A 18 -64.03 -17.97 9.43
C GLY A 18 -62.56 -17.81 9.86
N SER A 19 -62.29 -17.97 11.17
CA SER A 19 -60.95 -18.08 11.77
C SER A 19 -60.48 -19.57 11.77
N PRO A 20 -59.33 -19.98 12.33
CA PRO A 20 -57.95 -19.93 11.82
C PRO A 20 -57.28 -21.33 11.68
N ARG A 21 -56.04 -21.35 11.16
CA ARG A 21 -55.03 -22.45 11.07
C ARG A 21 -54.97 -23.20 9.72
N ILE A 22 -53.82 -23.13 9.05
CA ILE A 22 -52.73 -24.13 9.05
C ILE A 22 -51.63 -23.63 8.09
N ALA A 23 -50.37 -23.72 8.55
CA ALA A 23 -49.13 -23.96 7.78
C ALA A 23 -47.98 -23.03 8.20
N GLN A 24 -47.37 -23.35 9.35
CA GLN A 24 -45.94 -23.20 9.54
C GLN A 24 -45.22 -24.20 8.62
N GLN A 25 -44.21 -23.76 7.86
CA GLN A 25 -42.83 -24.27 7.93
C GLN A 25 -41.99 -23.76 6.75
N ALA A 26 -41.09 -22.81 7.04
CA ALA A 26 -39.74 -22.80 6.51
C ALA A 26 -38.88 -21.98 7.50
N GLY A 27 -37.93 -22.65 8.14
CA GLY A 27 -37.11 -22.07 9.20
C GLY A 27 -36.20 -20.95 8.70
N LEU A 28 -36.37 -19.78 9.31
CA LEU A 28 -35.39 -18.69 9.33
C LEU A 28 -35.18 -18.27 10.80
N PRO A 29 -33.96 -17.87 11.19
CA PRO A 29 -33.62 -17.53 12.57
C PRO A 29 -34.46 -16.33 13.05
N ARG A 30 -34.95 -16.42 14.29
CA ARG A 30 -35.81 -15.43 14.97
C ARG A 30 -35.17 -14.03 14.94
N SER A 31 -35.51 -13.22 13.93
CA SER A 31 -35.55 -11.77 14.07
C SER A 31 -36.55 -11.45 15.17
N ALA A 32 -36.15 -10.58 16.11
CA ALA A 32 -36.98 -10.12 17.21
C ALA A 32 -38.38 -9.72 16.71
N ILE A 33 -39.35 -10.57 17.01
CA ILE A 33 -40.77 -10.23 16.96
C ILE A 33 -40.94 -9.20 18.07
N PHE A 34 -40.99 -7.93 17.70
CA PHE A 34 -41.54 -6.91 18.57
C PHE A 34 -42.99 -7.31 18.81
N ASN A 35 -43.34 -7.62 20.06
CA ASN A 35 -44.75 -7.68 20.44
C ASN A 35 -45.37 -6.33 20.08
N ASP A 36 -46.49 -6.36 19.34
CA ASP A 36 -47.40 -5.23 19.13
C ASP A 36 -48.02 -4.79 20.47
N ALA A 37 -47.19 -4.28 21.39
CA ALA A 37 -47.66 -3.50 22.50
C ALA A 37 -48.13 -2.16 21.94
N LYS A 38 -49.36 -1.77 22.30
CA LYS A 38 -49.98 -0.47 21.97
C LYS A 38 -49.05 0.69 22.32
N GLY A 39 -48.21 1.09 21.38
CA GLY A 39 -47.41 2.31 21.49
C GLY A 39 -48.31 3.55 21.52
N PRO A 40 -47.79 4.71 21.93
CA PRO A 40 -48.55 5.95 21.88
C PRO A 40 -49.07 6.22 20.46
N SER A 41 -50.36 6.57 20.31
CA SER A 41 -50.93 6.94 19.01
C SER A 41 -50.35 8.27 18.54
N SER A 42 -50.27 8.48 17.21
CA SER A 42 -49.81 9.74 16.61
C SER A 42 -50.54 10.96 17.20
N ASP A 43 -51.86 10.86 17.41
CA ASP A 43 -52.67 11.93 18.00
C ASP A 43 -52.27 12.24 19.45
N MET A 44 -51.99 11.22 20.26
CA MET A 44 -51.60 11.42 21.64
C MET A 44 -50.23 12.09 21.76
N VAL A 45 -49.28 11.72 20.91
CA VAL A 45 -47.94 12.36 20.84
C VAL A 45 -48.08 13.82 20.40
N PHE A 46 -48.90 14.09 19.38
CA PHE A 46 -49.14 15.44 18.88
C PHE A 46 -49.73 16.37 19.96
N GLU A 47 -50.80 15.96 20.64
CA GLU A 47 -51.42 16.78 21.70
C GLU A 47 -50.47 16.96 22.90
N THR A 48 -49.71 15.91 23.28
CA THR A 48 -48.71 16.02 24.36
C THR A 48 -47.64 17.07 24.06
N LEU A 49 -47.12 17.09 22.82
CA LEU A 49 -46.11 18.07 22.40
C LEU A 49 -46.69 19.48 22.36
N LYS A 50 -47.93 19.62 21.88
CA LYS A 50 -48.64 20.90 21.81
C LYS A 50 -48.92 21.49 23.19
N ASP A 51 -49.36 20.68 24.15
CA ASP A 51 -49.56 21.10 25.54
C ASP A 51 -48.25 21.57 26.16
N LYS A 52 -47.17 20.80 26.00
CA LYS A 52 -45.84 21.16 26.51
C LYS A 52 -45.28 22.42 25.84
N TRP A 53 -45.58 22.64 24.58
CA TRP A 53 -45.19 23.85 23.86
C TRP A 53 -45.95 25.07 24.37
N ALA A 54 -47.26 24.94 24.61
CA ALA A 54 -48.09 26.01 25.19
C ALA A 54 -47.65 26.36 26.62
N GLU A 55 -47.36 25.35 27.45
CA GLU A 55 -46.81 25.54 28.81
C GLU A 55 -45.49 26.32 28.76
N GLY A 56 -44.55 25.94 27.90
CA GLY A 56 -43.23 26.57 27.79
C GLY A 56 -43.27 28.01 27.25
N THR A 57 -44.21 28.31 26.35
CA THR A 57 -44.35 29.64 25.74
C THR A 57 -45.18 30.61 26.59
N ALA A 58 -45.96 30.12 27.56
CA ALA A 58 -46.73 30.93 28.51
C ALA A 58 -45.88 31.54 29.66
N VAL A 59 -44.69 30.99 29.96
CA VAL A 59 -43.77 31.44 31.04
C VAL A 59 -42.96 32.67 30.59
N LYS A 60 -43.60 33.67 30.00
CA LYS A 60 -42.94 34.79 29.30
C LYS A 60 -42.26 35.85 30.19
N GLU A 61 -42.27 35.75 31.52
CA GLU A 61 -41.87 36.91 32.36
C GLU A 61 -40.96 36.67 33.58
N LYS A 62 -40.51 35.45 33.89
CA LYS A 62 -39.60 35.26 35.04
C LYS A 62 -38.35 34.48 34.68
N ARG A 63 -37.24 35.23 34.63
CA ARG A 63 -35.83 34.82 34.78
C ARG A 63 -35.62 33.30 34.84
N LEU A 64 -35.54 32.67 33.68
CA LEU A 64 -35.09 31.30 33.53
C LEU A 64 -33.95 31.30 32.52
N GLY A 65 -32.87 30.61 32.86
CA GLY A 65 -31.69 30.48 32.03
C GLY A 65 -32.03 29.95 30.63
N GLU A 66 -31.17 30.31 29.69
CA GLU A 66 -31.24 29.97 28.27
C GLU A 66 -31.62 28.48 28.05
N ASP A 67 -32.49 28.20 27.06
CA ASP A 67 -32.84 26.87 26.49
C ASP A 67 -33.89 25.95 27.16
N THR A 68 -34.60 26.36 28.23
CA THR A 68 -35.47 25.43 29.00
C THR A 68 -36.67 24.82 28.24
N PRO A 69 -37.48 25.58 27.48
CA PRO A 69 -38.64 25.02 26.76
C PRO A 69 -38.27 24.07 25.62
N LEU A 70 -37.23 24.41 24.83
CA LEU A 70 -36.77 23.60 23.71
C LEU A 70 -36.16 22.28 24.19
N LYS A 71 -35.37 22.32 25.26
CA LYS A 71 -34.84 21.11 25.89
C LYS A 71 -35.96 20.20 26.38
N THR A 72 -36.97 20.77 27.04
CA THR A 72 -38.14 20.00 27.51
C THR A 72 -38.87 19.32 26.35
N ILE A 73 -39.08 20.04 25.24
CA ILE A 73 -39.73 19.50 24.04
C ILE A 73 -38.90 18.41 23.40
N LEU A 74 -37.60 18.62 23.25
CA LEU A 74 -36.67 17.61 22.74
C LEU A 74 -36.71 16.35 23.60
N ASP A 75 -36.64 16.49 24.93
CA ASP A 75 -36.70 15.36 25.86
C ASP A 75 -38.01 14.58 25.72
N VAL A 76 -39.14 15.27 25.54
CA VAL A 76 -40.45 14.63 25.27
C VAL A 76 -40.46 13.92 23.92
N MET A 77 -39.96 14.55 22.85
CA MET A 77 -39.85 13.93 21.52
C MET A 77 -39.02 12.65 21.57
N ILE A 78 -37.83 12.71 22.17
CA ILE A 78 -36.94 11.54 22.31
C ILE A 78 -37.61 10.47 23.16
N LYS A 79 -38.25 10.83 24.27
CA LYS A 79 -38.97 9.88 25.15
C LYS A 79 -40.10 9.16 24.40
N GLU A 80 -40.90 9.85 23.60
CA GLU A 80 -41.98 9.21 22.84
C GLU A 80 -41.43 8.35 21.68
N LEU A 81 -40.38 8.80 21.00
CA LEU A 81 -39.71 8.03 19.94
C LEU A 81 -39.06 6.74 20.46
N LYS A 82 -38.53 6.76 21.70
CA LYS A 82 -38.03 5.54 22.38
C LYS A 82 -39.13 4.51 22.64
N LYS A 83 -40.38 4.94 22.81
CA LYS A 83 -41.51 4.03 23.08
C LYS A 83 -42.04 3.35 21.81
N SER A 84 -42.07 4.06 20.68
CA SER A 84 -42.63 3.54 19.44
C SER A 84 -42.13 4.29 18.22
N LYS A 85 -41.84 3.55 17.15
CA LYS A 85 -41.50 4.14 15.84
C LYS A 85 -42.64 4.97 15.26
N ASN A 86 -43.89 4.64 15.57
CA ASN A 86 -45.07 5.36 15.07
C ASN A 86 -45.25 6.74 15.74
N ALA A 87 -44.51 7.02 16.82
CA ALA A 87 -44.51 8.35 17.45
C ALA A 87 -43.98 9.43 16.50
N ILE A 88 -43.15 9.06 15.50
CA ILE A 88 -42.58 10.00 14.55
C ILE A 88 -43.65 10.75 13.74
N ASP A 89 -44.80 10.12 13.46
CA ASP A 89 -45.89 10.77 12.73
C ASP A 89 -46.53 11.89 13.57
N GLY A 90 -46.65 11.69 14.89
CA GLY A 90 -47.10 12.72 15.82
C GLY A 90 -46.12 13.89 15.91
N VAL A 91 -44.81 13.59 15.93
CA VAL A 91 -43.73 14.59 15.90
C VAL A 91 -43.76 15.39 14.59
N LYS A 92 -43.87 14.73 13.43
CA LYS A 92 -43.98 15.37 12.11
C LYS A 92 -45.20 16.29 12.03
N ARG A 93 -46.36 15.83 12.51
CA ARG A 93 -47.57 16.66 12.59
C ARG A 93 -47.38 17.88 13.48
N PHE A 94 -46.68 17.73 14.60
CA PHE A 94 -46.39 18.84 15.51
C PHE A 94 -45.50 19.90 14.85
N MET A 95 -44.44 19.48 14.13
CA MET A 95 -43.54 20.38 13.41
C MET A 95 -44.19 21.11 12.23
N ALA A 96 -45.23 20.50 11.62
CA ALA A 96 -45.96 21.05 10.49
C ALA A 96 -47.21 21.87 10.88
N ASP A 97 -47.59 21.92 12.16
CA ASP A 97 -48.81 22.62 12.59
C ASP A 97 -48.63 24.14 12.54
N GLU A 98 -49.40 24.82 11.69
CA GLU A 98 -49.39 26.28 11.57
C GLU A 98 -49.72 26.98 12.89
N LYS A 99 -50.46 26.32 13.79
CA LYS A 99 -50.84 26.88 15.10
C LYS A 99 -49.71 26.87 16.13
N THR A 100 -48.75 25.95 16.02
CA THR A 100 -47.60 25.89 16.94
C THR A 100 -46.56 26.97 16.64
N LYS A 101 -46.58 27.55 15.43
CA LYS A 101 -45.60 28.55 14.95
C LYS A 101 -44.16 28.05 15.07
N ILE A 102 -43.93 26.75 14.87
CA ILE A 102 -42.58 26.18 14.88
C ILE A 102 -41.89 26.58 13.59
N ASP A 103 -40.81 27.31 13.78
CA ASP A 103 -40.16 28.05 12.73
C ASP A 103 -38.78 27.42 12.42
N ASP A 104 -38.12 27.85 11.35
CA ASP A 104 -36.86 27.22 10.92
C ASP A 104 -35.75 27.32 11.97
N CYS A 105 -35.78 28.35 12.82
CA CYS A 105 -34.79 28.56 13.87
C CYS A 105 -35.00 27.59 15.03
N VAL A 106 -36.27 27.31 15.38
CA VAL A 106 -36.64 26.23 16.32
C VAL A 106 -36.26 24.86 15.76
N LYS A 107 -36.62 24.57 14.50
CA LYS A 107 -36.27 23.29 13.84
C LYS A 107 -34.77 23.08 13.79
N TRP A 108 -34.02 24.12 13.47
CA TRP A 108 -32.55 24.08 13.44
C TRP A 108 -31.96 23.81 14.81
N ARG A 109 -32.47 24.45 15.88
CA ARG A 109 -31.97 24.20 17.23
C ARG A 109 -32.28 22.79 17.70
N LEU A 110 -33.49 22.29 17.43
CA LEU A 110 -33.85 20.90 17.69
C LEU A 110 -32.95 19.93 16.93
N LEU A 111 -32.62 20.23 15.67
CA LEU A 111 -31.70 19.43 14.86
C LEU A 111 -30.29 19.43 15.44
N LEU A 112 -29.75 20.60 15.82
CA LEU A 112 -28.43 20.73 16.42
C LEU A 112 -28.32 19.94 17.73
N ASP A 113 -29.32 20.08 18.61
CA ASP A 113 -29.34 19.38 19.90
C ASP A 113 -29.61 17.87 19.73
N ALA A 114 -30.33 17.46 18.68
CA ALA A 114 -30.55 16.05 18.36
C ALA A 114 -29.24 15.35 17.97
N VAL A 115 -28.37 16.03 17.20
CA VAL A 115 -27.08 15.47 16.75
C VAL A 115 -25.95 15.59 17.80
N ASP A 116 -26.06 16.51 18.76
CA ASP A 116 -25.11 16.66 19.85
C ASP A 116 -25.39 15.65 20.98
N LEU A 117 -24.90 14.41 20.79
CA LEU A 117 -25.10 13.30 21.72
C LEU A 117 -24.53 13.53 23.13
N ASP A 118 -23.62 14.49 23.31
CA ASP A 118 -23.04 14.78 24.62
C ASP A 118 -24.06 15.39 25.58
N LEU A 119 -25.13 16.02 25.04
CA LEU A 119 -26.23 16.55 25.83
C LEU A 119 -27.01 15.46 26.58
N ALA A 120 -26.95 14.21 26.10
CA ALA A 120 -27.67 13.06 26.65
C ALA A 120 -26.97 12.37 27.84
N GLN A 121 -25.74 12.74 28.19
CA GLN A 121 -24.94 12.08 29.24
C GLN A 121 -24.96 10.54 29.17
N LYS A 122 -24.21 9.96 28.22
CA LYS A 122 -24.17 8.52 27.89
C LYS A 122 -25.49 7.98 27.30
N PRO A 123 -25.84 8.38 26.06
CA PRO A 123 -27.05 7.89 25.41
C PRO A 123 -27.01 6.37 25.20
N ASP A 124 -28.11 5.70 25.50
CA ASP A 124 -28.31 4.29 25.15
C ASP A 124 -28.62 4.12 23.65
N LYS A 125 -28.63 2.87 23.17
CA LYS A 125 -28.87 2.56 21.76
C LYS A 125 -30.25 3.04 21.26
N ASP A 126 -31.25 3.04 22.13
CA ASP A 126 -32.61 3.43 21.79
C ASP A 126 -32.72 4.96 21.68
N GLU A 127 -32.01 5.69 22.53
CA GLU A 127 -31.88 7.14 22.44
C GLU A 127 -31.14 7.59 21.17
N VAL A 128 -30.02 6.94 20.82
CA VAL A 128 -29.33 7.23 19.55
C VAL A 128 -30.27 6.98 18.36
N THR A 129 -31.08 5.92 18.43
CA THR A 129 -32.07 5.61 17.39
C THR A 129 -33.18 6.66 17.32
N ALA A 130 -33.73 7.08 18.46
CA ALA A 130 -34.75 8.12 18.53
C ALA A 130 -34.24 9.47 18.01
N ARG A 131 -33.01 9.86 18.38
CA ARG A 131 -32.36 11.08 17.90
C ARG A 131 -32.11 11.04 16.39
N LEU A 132 -31.72 9.89 15.85
CA LEU A 132 -31.56 9.69 14.41
C LEU A 132 -32.91 9.81 13.68
N GLN A 133 -33.98 9.21 14.21
CA GLN A 133 -35.33 9.33 13.64
C GLN A 133 -35.83 10.78 13.63
N LEU A 134 -35.62 11.50 14.72
CA LEU A 134 -35.95 12.93 14.80
C LEU A 134 -35.15 13.74 13.79
N THR A 135 -33.83 13.47 13.70
CA THR A 135 -32.95 14.12 12.72
C THR A 135 -33.43 13.88 11.31
N GLU A 136 -33.73 12.64 10.94
CA GLU A 136 -34.24 12.27 9.62
C GLU A 136 -35.57 12.97 9.29
N ALA A 137 -36.48 13.08 10.26
CA ALA A 137 -37.73 13.82 10.07
C ALA A 137 -37.50 15.32 9.84
N LEU A 138 -36.61 15.95 10.62
CA LEU A 138 -36.27 17.37 10.49
C LEU A 138 -35.61 17.69 9.14
N ILE A 139 -34.64 16.88 8.70
CA ILE A 139 -33.93 17.11 7.44
C ILE A 139 -34.77 16.71 6.21
N GLN A 140 -35.75 15.81 6.33
CA GLN A 140 -36.69 15.52 5.24
C GLN A 140 -37.61 16.72 4.97
N GLU A 141 -37.98 17.45 6.02
CA GLU A 141 -38.83 18.63 5.91
C GLU A 141 -38.04 19.86 5.47
N SER A 142 -36.89 20.12 6.10
CA SER A 142 -36.02 21.27 5.83
C SER A 142 -34.55 20.85 5.63
N PRO A 143 -34.17 20.26 4.48
CA PRO A 143 -32.84 19.70 4.25
C PRO A 143 -31.67 20.67 4.43
N TYR A 144 -31.88 21.95 4.07
CA TYR A 144 -30.88 23.00 4.16
C TYR A 144 -30.41 23.29 5.61
N LEU A 145 -31.24 23.01 6.61
CA LEU A 145 -30.91 23.28 8.02
C LEU A 145 -29.75 22.41 8.53
N ALA A 146 -29.43 21.30 7.86
CA ALA A 146 -28.26 20.50 8.21
C ALA A 146 -26.94 21.23 7.89
N PHE A 147 -26.96 22.14 6.91
CA PHE A 147 -25.77 22.77 6.33
C PHE A 147 -25.67 24.26 6.63
N GLU A 148 -26.80 24.90 6.89
CA GLU A 148 -26.91 26.34 7.12
C GLU A 148 -27.15 26.64 8.61
N ASN A 149 -26.72 27.82 9.06
CA ASN A 149 -27.03 28.33 10.39
C ASN A 149 -27.92 29.59 10.26
N PRO A 150 -29.23 29.51 10.60
CA PRO A 150 -30.17 30.61 10.47
C PRO A 150 -29.97 31.72 11.52
N THR A 151 -29.13 31.52 12.55
CA THR A 151 -28.93 32.49 13.62
C THR A 151 -27.73 33.42 13.38
N TYR A 152 -26.84 33.09 12.44
CA TYR A 152 -25.55 33.80 12.26
C TYR A 152 -25.31 34.41 10.87
N GLN A 153 -26.21 34.28 9.89
CA GLN A 153 -26.00 34.91 8.57
C GLN A 153 -26.36 36.40 8.58
N GLU A 154 -25.47 37.27 8.11
CA GLU A 154 -25.84 38.64 7.68
C GLU A 154 -26.84 38.51 6.53
N GLY A 155 -28.11 38.90 6.77
CA GLY A 155 -29.22 38.65 5.85
C GLY A 155 -30.02 37.37 6.13
N ALA A 156 -29.73 36.63 7.22
CA ALA A 156 -30.57 35.54 7.73
C ALA A 156 -32.01 35.99 7.94
N SER A 157 -32.20 37.24 8.37
CA SER A 157 -33.53 37.82 8.42
C SER A 157 -34.20 37.66 7.07
N ILE A 158 -33.61 38.07 5.95
CA ILE A 158 -34.29 38.06 4.63
C ILE A 158 -34.54 36.65 4.09
N LEU A 159 -33.60 35.72 4.29
CA LEU A 159 -33.72 34.34 3.79
C LEU A 159 -34.71 33.48 4.57
N TYR A 160 -34.87 33.78 5.85
CA TYR A 160 -35.70 33.02 6.78
C TYR A 160 -36.91 33.85 7.28
N ILE A 161 -37.11 35.09 6.82
CA ILE A 161 -38.11 36.07 7.33
C ILE A 161 -39.55 35.54 7.25
N ASN A 162 -39.85 34.73 6.24
CA ASN A 162 -41.19 34.17 6.07
C ASN A 162 -41.41 32.86 6.87
N ASN A 163 -40.33 32.26 7.39
CA ASN A 163 -40.33 30.99 8.13
C ASN A 163 -39.78 31.11 9.55
N CYS A 164 -39.47 32.32 10.02
CA CYS A 164 -39.00 32.57 11.37
C CYS A 164 -39.83 33.70 11.99
N ALA A 165 -40.90 33.30 12.68
CA ALA A 165 -42.02 34.16 13.05
C ALA A 165 -41.78 34.92 14.36
N ASP A 166 -40.80 34.52 15.17
CA ASP A 166 -40.58 35.08 16.50
C ASP A 166 -39.14 35.62 16.66
N VAL A 167 -39.02 36.94 16.50
CA VAL A 167 -37.77 37.74 16.54
C VAL A 167 -36.95 37.51 17.83
N HIS A 168 -37.55 36.91 18.85
CA HIS A 168 -36.94 36.67 20.16
C HIS A 168 -35.95 35.49 20.22
N TRP A 169 -36.12 34.44 19.40
CA TRP A 169 -35.23 33.27 19.45
C TRP A 169 -33.91 33.49 18.70
N HIS A 170 -33.91 34.29 17.63
CA HIS A 170 -32.74 34.55 16.80
C HIS A 170 -31.64 35.32 17.54
N LYS A 171 -32.02 36.30 18.38
CA LYS A 171 -31.07 37.24 18.97
C LYS A 171 -30.29 36.65 20.16
N LYS A 172 -30.74 35.52 20.69
CA LYS A 172 -30.14 34.89 21.89
C LYS A 172 -29.25 33.70 21.57
N LEU A 173 -29.47 33.02 20.45
CA LEU A 173 -28.68 31.88 20.02
C LEU A 173 -27.36 32.34 19.36
N LYS A 174 -26.28 32.37 20.14
CA LYS A 174 -24.93 32.73 19.68
C LYS A 174 -24.12 31.55 19.11
N ASP A 175 -24.77 30.41 18.90
CA ASP A 175 -24.10 29.23 18.36
C ASP A 175 -23.78 29.46 16.88
N LYS A 176 -22.50 29.29 16.52
CA LYS A 176 -21.99 29.50 15.16
C LYS A 176 -21.83 28.19 14.38
N ARG A 177 -22.05 27.06 15.04
CA ARG A 177 -21.84 25.73 14.47
C ARG A 177 -22.95 25.40 13.48
N THR A 178 -22.79 24.34 12.71
CA THR A 178 -23.90 23.73 11.96
C THR A 178 -24.15 22.29 12.44
N PRO A 179 -25.36 21.74 12.22
CA PRO A 179 -25.63 20.34 12.59
C PRO A 179 -24.72 19.34 11.89
N LEU A 180 -24.38 19.53 10.60
CA LEU A 180 -23.46 18.65 9.90
C LEU A 180 -22.05 18.67 10.51
N HIS A 181 -21.47 19.85 10.75
CA HIS A 181 -20.14 19.95 11.35
C HIS A 181 -20.13 19.35 12.76
N THR A 182 -21.21 19.53 13.52
CA THR A 182 -21.37 18.92 14.84
C THR A 182 -21.43 17.40 14.75
N ALA A 183 -22.27 16.84 13.87
CA ALA A 183 -22.35 15.40 13.65
C ALA A 183 -21.01 14.80 13.19
N ALA A 184 -20.30 15.48 12.29
CA ALA A 184 -18.99 15.07 11.81
C ALA A 184 -17.95 15.07 12.94
N ARG A 185 -17.85 16.16 13.70
CA ARG A 185 -16.93 16.30 14.85
C ARG A 185 -17.20 15.27 15.95
N LYS A 186 -18.42 14.75 16.06
CA LYS A 186 -18.78 13.69 17.00
C LYS A 186 -18.57 12.28 16.45
N GLY A 187 -18.14 12.14 15.18
CA GLY A 187 -17.92 10.84 14.55
C GLY A 187 -19.21 10.07 14.28
N ASN A 188 -20.32 10.79 14.14
CA ASN A 188 -21.66 10.21 14.02
C ASN A 188 -22.01 9.91 12.55
N ALA A 189 -21.33 8.92 11.97
CA ALA A 189 -21.45 8.54 10.55
C ALA A 189 -22.90 8.35 10.06
N LYS A 190 -23.80 7.80 10.89
CA LYS A 190 -25.22 7.62 10.52
C LYS A 190 -25.95 8.94 10.30
N PHE A 191 -25.74 9.91 11.17
CA PHE A 191 -26.36 11.24 11.04
C PHE A 191 -25.81 11.96 9.80
N VAL A 192 -24.48 11.91 9.62
CA VAL A 192 -23.80 12.47 8.45
C VAL A 192 -24.33 11.84 7.16
N LYS A 193 -24.48 10.52 7.11
CA LYS A 193 -25.06 9.80 5.98
C LYS A 193 -26.47 10.27 5.64
N SER A 194 -27.35 10.39 6.63
CA SER A 194 -28.73 10.85 6.40
C SER A 194 -28.75 12.29 5.89
N MET A 195 -27.91 13.17 6.45
CA MET A 195 -27.76 14.56 5.99
C MET A 195 -27.24 14.64 4.55
N ILE A 196 -26.19 13.89 4.19
CA ILE A 196 -25.66 13.85 2.82
C ILE A 196 -26.71 13.32 1.84
N SER A 197 -27.42 12.25 2.22
CA SER A 197 -28.43 11.63 1.35
C SER A 197 -29.56 12.59 1.00
N GLU A 198 -30.11 13.31 1.99
CA GLU A 198 -31.14 14.32 1.75
C GLU A 198 -30.57 15.58 1.09
N GLY A 199 -29.35 15.98 1.45
CA GLY A 199 -28.63 17.08 0.80
C GLY A 199 -28.47 16.86 -0.70
N ARG A 200 -28.11 15.65 -1.13
CA ARG A 200 -28.00 15.32 -2.57
C ARG A 200 -29.34 15.45 -3.27
N ARG A 201 -30.41 14.94 -2.68
CA ARG A 201 -31.77 15.06 -3.26
C ARG A 201 -32.20 16.52 -3.40
N TYR A 202 -31.76 17.38 -2.48
CA TYR A 202 -32.13 18.78 -2.45
C TYR A 202 -31.29 19.67 -3.38
N TYR A 203 -29.97 19.44 -3.41
CA TYR A 203 -29.00 20.30 -4.11
C TYR A 203 -28.51 19.70 -5.45
N ASP A 204 -28.38 18.39 -5.57
CA ASP A 204 -27.80 17.71 -6.74
C ASP A 204 -28.92 17.08 -7.62
N VAL A 205 -29.61 17.87 -8.46
CA VAL A 205 -30.59 17.31 -9.42
C VAL A 205 -29.92 16.98 -10.75
N LYS A 206 -30.28 15.81 -11.30
CA LYS A 206 -29.95 15.40 -12.67
C LYS A 206 -31.13 15.81 -13.57
N ASN A 207 -30.85 16.48 -14.70
CA ASN A 207 -31.78 16.79 -15.81
C ASN A 207 -32.26 18.27 -15.98
N GLY A 208 -31.47 19.27 -15.58
CA GLY A 208 -31.67 20.65 -16.05
C GLY A 208 -32.93 21.38 -15.55
N GLU A 209 -33.68 20.79 -14.62
CA GLU A 209 -34.69 21.51 -13.84
C GLU A 209 -34.01 22.27 -12.70
N SER A 210 -34.43 23.53 -12.47
CA SER A 210 -33.86 24.32 -11.38
C SER A 210 -34.10 23.61 -10.06
N THR A 211 -33.06 23.37 -9.26
CA THR A 211 -33.24 22.67 -7.99
C THR A 211 -34.01 23.57 -7.01
N ARG A 212 -34.74 22.98 -6.04
CA ARG A 212 -35.28 23.75 -4.91
C ARG A 212 -34.16 24.53 -4.19
N GLY A 213 -32.94 23.96 -4.16
CA GLY A 213 -31.72 24.63 -3.72
C GLY A 213 -31.31 25.82 -4.59
N GLU A 214 -31.38 25.73 -5.92
CA GLU A 214 -31.07 26.84 -6.84
C GLU A 214 -32.07 28.00 -6.69
N ASN A 215 -33.35 27.71 -6.46
CA ASN A 215 -34.34 28.75 -6.16
C ASN A 215 -34.06 29.45 -4.82
N ARG A 216 -33.57 28.69 -3.82
CA ARG A 216 -33.13 29.22 -2.52
C ARG A 216 -31.88 30.09 -2.66
N VAL A 217 -30.86 29.64 -3.41
CA VAL A 217 -29.59 30.37 -3.63
C VAL A 217 -29.74 31.54 -4.61
N SER A 218 -30.58 31.45 -5.63
CA SER A 218 -30.88 32.58 -6.54
C SER A 218 -31.65 33.71 -5.85
N GLY A 219 -32.45 33.40 -4.82
CA GLY A 219 -33.00 34.38 -3.88
C GLY A 219 -31.92 35.17 -3.13
N ILE A 220 -30.80 34.51 -2.76
CA ILE A 220 -29.63 35.14 -2.11
C ILE A 220 -28.92 36.11 -3.09
N ASN A 221 -28.79 35.74 -4.36
CA ASN A 221 -28.04 36.50 -5.37
C ASN A 221 -28.64 37.84 -5.79
N LYS A 222 -29.96 38.03 -5.67
CA LYS A 222 -30.62 39.27 -6.12
C LYS A 222 -30.26 40.49 -5.27
N GLN A 223 -29.54 40.33 -4.15
CA GLN A 223 -29.32 41.39 -3.16
C GLN A 223 -27.85 41.84 -3.00
N LYS A 224 -27.05 41.85 -4.07
CA LYS A 224 -25.75 42.58 -4.18
C LYS A 224 -24.56 42.11 -3.33
N TYR A 225 -24.70 41.17 -2.38
CA TYR A 225 -23.58 40.78 -1.50
C TYR A 225 -22.86 39.47 -1.89
N TRP A 226 -23.48 38.61 -2.70
CA TRP A 226 -22.89 37.34 -3.14
C TRP A 226 -23.18 37.15 -4.63
N LYS A 227 -22.17 36.76 -5.42
CA LYS A 227 -22.31 36.39 -6.84
C LYS A 227 -22.16 34.87 -6.95
N PHE A 228 -23.21 34.11 -6.71
CA PHE A 228 -23.24 32.67 -6.95
C PHE A 228 -23.58 32.38 -8.42
N SER A 229 -22.69 31.70 -9.15
CA SER A 229 -23.07 31.06 -10.43
C SER A 229 -23.82 29.75 -10.15
N GLY A 230 -24.53 29.18 -11.14
CA GLY A 230 -25.25 27.91 -10.99
C GLY A 230 -24.39 26.72 -10.52
N GLU A 231 -23.06 26.80 -10.66
CA GLU A 231 -22.12 25.78 -10.14
C GLU A 231 -21.99 25.76 -8.61
N TYR A 232 -22.40 26.83 -7.90
CA TYR A 232 -22.28 26.94 -6.45
C TYR A 232 -23.43 26.29 -5.65
N CYS A 233 -24.46 25.78 -6.33
CA CYS A 233 -25.61 25.16 -5.65
C CYS A 233 -25.48 23.64 -5.47
N ARG A 234 -24.32 23.05 -5.80
CA ARG A 234 -24.05 21.62 -5.62
C ARG A 234 -23.67 21.32 -4.18
N LEU A 235 -24.08 20.16 -3.68
CA LEU A 235 -23.76 19.71 -2.33
C LEU A 235 -22.24 19.73 -2.08
N THR A 236 -21.43 19.38 -3.09
CA THR A 236 -19.96 19.46 -3.01
C THR A 236 -19.47 20.82 -2.51
N LYS A 237 -19.98 21.93 -3.08
CA LYS A 237 -19.53 23.28 -2.70
C LYS A 237 -19.97 23.65 -1.30
N ILE A 238 -21.16 23.18 -0.90
CA ILE A 238 -21.67 23.38 0.45
C ILE A 238 -20.80 22.66 1.48
N LEU A 239 -20.39 21.42 1.18
CA LEU A 239 -19.52 20.63 2.04
C LEU A 239 -18.07 21.14 2.10
N GLN A 240 -17.67 22.04 1.20
CA GLN A 240 -16.36 22.71 1.26
C GLN A 240 -16.40 23.97 2.15
N HIS A 241 -17.56 24.40 2.64
CA HIS A 241 -17.64 25.55 3.55
C HIS A 241 -17.15 25.21 4.95
N GLU A 242 -16.39 26.15 5.51
CA GLU A 242 -15.90 26.07 6.87
C GLU A 242 -16.97 26.45 7.89
N ASP A 243 -16.96 25.76 9.03
CA ASP A 243 -17.73 26.13 10.21
C ASP A 243 -17.33 27.52 10.70
N LEU A 244 -18.32 28.34 11.06
CA LEU A 244 -18.08 29.71 11.47
C LEU A 244 -17.37 29.81 12.83
N ASP A 245 -17.47 28.77 13.66
CA ASP A 245 -16.79 28.66 14.95
C ASP A 245 -15.36 28.14 14.76
N THR A 246 -15.22 26.93 14.20
CA THR A 246 -13.93 26.22 14.21
C THR A 246 -13.06 26.50 12.99
N LYS A 247 -13.62 27.09 11.93
CA LYS A 247 -12.97 27.25 10.62
C LYS A 247 -12.54 25.93 9.97
N ASP A 248 -13.19 24.84 10.35
CA ASP A 248 -12.96 23.53 9.74
C ASP A 248 -14.06 23.23 8.72
N THR A 249 -13.73 22.53 7.65
CA THR A 249 -14.73 21.82 6.82
C THR A 249 -15.37 20.67 7.62
N PRO A 250 -16.48 20.06 7.16
CA PRO A 250 -17.03 18.86 7.77
C PRO A 250 -16.01 17.71 7.77
N LEU A 251 -15.20 17.59 6.71
CA LEU A 251 -14.16 16.57 6.58
C LEU A 251 -13.04 16.77 7.59
N LYS A 252 -12.57 18.01 7.76
CA LYS A 252 -11.59 18.37 8.79
C LYS A 252 -12.15 18.19 10.20
N SER A 253 -13.41 18.54 10.42
CA SER A 253 -14.12 18.34 11.69
C SER A 253 -14.18 16.87 12.09
N ALA A 254 -14.43 15.97 11.13
CA ALA A 254 -14.47 14.53 11.39
C ALA A 254 -13.15 13.97 11.95
N THR A 255 -12.01 14.59 11.64
CA THR A 255 -10.71 14.17 12.18
C THR A 255 -10.53 14.46 13.67
N LYS A 256 -11.40 15.29 14.26
CA LYS A 256 -11.38 15.69 15.67
C LYS A 256 -12.27 14.83 16.57
N ALA A 257 -12.97 13.83 16.00
CA ALA A 257 -13.84 12.95 16.77
C ALA A 257 -13.04 11.92 17.59
N ASP A 258 -13.55 11.59 18.78
CA ASP A 258 -12.93 10.58 19.66
C ASP A 258 -13.13 9.13 19.16
N CYS A 259 -14.18 8.90 18.36
CA CYS A 259 -14.49 7.60 17.76
C CYS A 259 -15.25 7.79 16.43
N GLY A 260 -15.38 6.75 15.61
CA GLY A 260 -16.17 6.79 14.37
C GLY A 260 -15.59 7.67 13.25
N VAL A 261 -14.32 8.08 13.36
CA VAL A 261 -13.61 8.94 12.39
C VAL A 261 -13.63 8.29 10.99
N CYS A 262 -13.26 7.01 10.92
CA CYS A 262 -13.14 6.27 9.66
C CYS A 262 -14.49 6.18 8.93
N GLU A 263 -15.55 5.77 9.62
CA GLU A 263 -16.89 5.64 9.07
C GLU A 263 -17.46 7.01 8.65
N THR A 264 -17.22 8.04 9.44
CA THR A 264 -17.73 9.39 9.15
C THR A 264 -17.06 9.99 7.91
N ILE A 265 -15.75 9.84 7.78
CA ILE A 265 -15.00 10.28 6.59
C ILE A 265 -15.46 9.50 5.36
N LYS A 266 -15.68 8.18 5.47
CA LYS A 266 -16.19 7.37 4.35
C LYS A 266 -17.54 7.87 3.83
N GLU A 267 -18.47 8.19 4.73
CA GLU A 267 -19.78 8.73 4.37
C GLU A 267 -19.67 10.13 3.74
N LEU A 268 -18.78 11.00 4.25
CA LEU A 268 -18.47 12.29 3.62
C LEU A 268 -17.91 12.12 2.20
N LEU A 269 -16.92 11.24 2.03
CA LEU A 269 -16.28 10.93 0.77
C LEU A 269 -17.19 10.22 -0.25
N GLU A 270 -18.47 9.95 0.07
CA GLU A 270 -19.46 9.67 -0.98
C GLU A 270 -19.51 10.82 -1.99
N VAL A 271 -19.31 12.07 -1.55
CA VAL A 271 -19.23 13.24 -2.43
C VAL A 271 -17.77 13.40 -2.85
N THR A 272 -17.33 12.65 -3.86
CA THR A 272 -15.90 12.48 -4.25
C THR A 272 -15.10 13.78 -4.30
N ASP A 273 -15.67 14.84 -4.85
CA ASP A 273 -15.01 16.13 -5.11
C ASP A 273 -14.67 16.92 -3.83
N ILE A 274 -15.14 16.50 -2.64
CA ILE A 274 -14.74 17.14 -1.38
C ILE A 274 -13.34 16.71 -0.92
N ALA A 275 -12.78 15.65 -1.50
CA ALA A 275 -11.49 15.10 -1.11
C ALA A 275 -10.30 16.00 -1.46
N GLU A 276 -10.51 17.06 -2.24
CA GLU A 276 -9.50 18.05 -2.63
C GLU A 276 -9.12 19.03 -1.50
N ASP A 277 -9.73 18.92 -0.32
CA ASP A 277 -9.37 19.76 0.82
C ASP A 277 -8.00 19.37 1.46
N ASP A 278 -7.55 20.16 2.43
CA ASP A 278 -6.26 19.95 3.09
C ASP A 278 -6.25 18.78 4.10
N THR A 279 -7.38 18.10 4.31
CA THR A 279 -7.57 17.12 5.39
C THR A 279 -6.67 15.92 5.20
N PHE A 280 -6.56 15.40 3.96
CA PHE A 280 -5.70 14.26 3.66
C PHE A 280 -4.22 14.60 3.87
N HIS A 281 -3.76 15.72 3.34
CA HIS A 281 -2.37 16.18 3.52
C HIS A 281 -2.05 16.38 5.01
N HIS A 282 -2.95 17.00 5.77
CA HIS A 282 -2.77 17.17 7.22
C HIS A 282 -2.73 15.81 7.95
N ALA A 283 -3.51 14.81 7.53
CA ALA A 283 -3.44 13.47 8.09
C ALA A 283 -2.08 12.80 7.83
N LEU A 284 -1.49 12.99 6.64
CA LEU A 284 -0.15 12.50 6.33
C LEU A 284 0.94 13.19 7.15
N GLU A 285 0.83 14.51 7.36
CA GLU A 285 1.80 15.26 8.15
C GLU A 285 1.80 14.85 9.63
N ASN A 286 0.63 14.48 10.16
CA ASN A 286 0.44 14.08 11.56
C ASN A 286 0.42 12.56 11.78
N ASP A 287 0.74 11.76 10.75
CA ASP A 287 0.75 10.30 10.79
C ASP A 287 -0.58 9.67 11.26
N ASN A 288 -1.72 10.28 10.94
CA ASN A 288 -3.04 9.80 11.31
C ASN A 288 -3.50 8.66 10.38
N GLN A 289 -3.18 7.43 10.77
CA GLN A 289 -3.44 6.23 9.97
C GLN A 289 -4.92 5.96 9.71
N GLU A 290 -5.80 6.25 10.67
CA GLU A 290 -7.24 5.97 10.52
C GLU A 290 -7.86 6.84 9.42
N VAL A 291 -7.50 8.13 9.39
CA VAL A 291 -7.93 9.06 8.34
C VAL A 291 -7.38 8.63 6.98
N VAL A 292 -6.09 8.29 6.89
CA VAL A 292 -5.47 7.83 5.63
C VAL A 292 -6.18 6.59 5.09
N LYS A 293 -6.48 5.60 5.93
CA LYS A 293 -7.25 4.40 5.53
C LYS A 293 -8.65 4.73 5.05
N ALA A 294 -9.31 5.71 5.65
CA ALA A 294 -10.65 6.12 5.24
C ALA A 294 -10.63 6.74 3.83
N PHE A 295 -9.66 7.62 3.55
CA PHE A 295 -9.48 8.22 2.22
C PHE A 295 -9.14 7.19 1.13
N LEU A 296 -8.26 6.23 1.44
CA LEU A 296 -7.84 5.17 0.52
C LEU A 296 -8.90 4.05 0.35
N SER A 297 -10.03 4.13 1.03
CA SER A 297 -11.07 3.10 0.93
C SER A 297 -11.97 3.24 -0.31
N LYS A 298 -11.80 4.31 -1.08
CA LYS A 298 -12.54 4.57 -2.33
C LYS A 298 -11.59 4.77 -3.49
N ASP A 299 -11.77 3.98 -4.53
CA ASP A 299 -10.87 3.97 -5.68
C ASP A 299 -10.91 5.29 -6.45
N GLU A 300 -12.09 5.91 -6.59
CA GLU A 300 -12.28 7.18 -7.29
C GLU A 300 -11.46 8.30 -6.64
N VAL A 301 -11.50 8.37 -5.31
CA VAL A 301 -10.76 9.36 -4.52
C VAL A 301 -9.26 9.08 -4.53
N THR A 302 -8.89 7.80 -4.46
CA THR A 302 -7.48 7.35 -4.44
C THR A 302 -6.70 7.85 -5.65
N SER A 303 -7.31 7.83 -6.84
CA SER A 303 -6.71 8.33 -8.09
C SER A 303 -6.26 9.80 -8.02
N THR A 304 -6.98 10.62 -7.24
CA THR A 304 -6.75 12.06 -7.14
C THR A 304 -5.75 12.40 -6.04
N ILE A 305 -5.81 11.70 -4.90
CA ILE A 305 -5.03 12.05 -3.71
C ILE A 305 -3.67 11.33 -3.62
N VAL A 306 -3.53 10.14 -4.23
CA VAL A 306 -2.28 9.37 -4.22
C VAL A 306 -1.35 9.90 -5.30
N SER A 307 -0.60 10.94 -4.96
CA SER A 307 0.38 11.57 -5.81
C SER A 307 1.81 11.33 -5.32
N LYS A 308 2.79 11.67 -6.17
CA LYS A 308 4.21 11.73 -5.78
C LYS A 308 4.41 12.53 -4.49
N GLU A 309 3.74 13.68 -4.35
CA GLU A 309 3.87 14.57 -3.19
C GLU A 309 3.33 13.93 -1.90
N SER A 310 2.18 13.25 -1.99
CA SER A 310 1.58 12.52 -0.86
C SER A 310 2.52 11.41 -0.37
N ILE A 311 3.11 10.64 -1.28
CA ILE A 311 4.09 9.59 -0.93
C ILE A 311 5.35 10.23 -0.31
N MET A 312 5.89 11.27 -0.94
CA MET A 312 7.10 11.94 -0.45
C MET A 312 6.94 12.56 0.94
N THR A 313 5.73 13.03 1.27
CA THR A 313 5.39 13.49 2.62
C THR A 313 5.63 12.37 3.64
N THR A 314 5.10 11.16 3.42
CA THR A 314 5.28 10.03 4.35
C THR A 314 6.72 9.49 4.41
N LEU A 315 7.48 9.61 3.31
CA LEU A 315 8.88 9.18 3.25
C LEU A 315 9.86 10.18 3.87
N SER A 316 9.45 11.44 4.01
CA SER A 316 10.25 12.50 4.64
C SER A 316 10.08 12.51 6.15
N PRO A 317 11.07 13.02 6.92
CA PRO A 317 10.93 13.15 8.37
C PRO A 317 9.78 14.12 8.72
N PRO A 318 9.08 13.91 9.86
CA PRO A 318 7.96 14.76 10.26
C PRO A 318 8.42 16.20 10.52
N LYS A 319 7.59 17.17 10.11
CA LYS A 319 7.88 18.61 10.26
C LYS A 319 7.94 19.05 11.73
N LYS A 320 7.17 18.42 12.62
CA LYS A 320 7.13 18.75 14.06
C LYS A 320 7.93 17.73 14.88
N ARG A 321 8.97 18.20 15.59
CA ARG A 321 9.71 17.39 16.57
C ARG A 321 8.83 17.11 17.79
N THR A 322 8.75 15.85 18.19
CA THR A 322 7.92 15.42 19.31
C THR A 322 8.71 15.38 20.61
N THR A 323 8.14 15.96 21.65
CA THR A 323 8.64 15.86 23.03
C THR A 323 8.21 14.53 23.63
N GLY A 324 8.97 13.45 23.41
CA GLY A 324 8.75 12.15 24.06
C GLY A 324 9.19 10.93 23.24
N HIS A 325 9.95 10.00 23.86
CA HIS A 325 10.56 8.86 23.17
C HIS A 325 9.57 7.70 22.86
N ARG A 326 8.52 7.50 23.68
CA ARG A 326 7.48 6.48 23.42
C ARG A 326 6.57 6.86 22.25
N ASP A 327 6.21 8.14 22.16
CA ASP A 327 5.39 8.67 21.07
C ASP A 327 6.12 8.64 19.72
N ALA A 328 7.44 8.79 19.73
CA ALA A 328 8.26 8.75 18.52
C ALA A 328 8.25 7.37 17.83
N ASN A 329 8.28 6.28 18.60
CA ASN A 329 8.24 4.92 18.05
C ASN A 329 6.89 4.58 17.43
N SER A 330 5.79 4.92 18.13
CA SER A 330 4.43 4.71 17.63
C SER A 330 4.18 5.49 16.33
N ARG A 331 4.60 6.77 16.28
CA ARG A 331 4.49 7.59 15.05
C ARG A 331 5.36 7.07 13.92
N SER A 332 6.57 6.60 14.22
CA SER A 332 7.45 6.00 13.20
C SER A 332 6.81 4.77 12.53
N LEU A 333 6.12 3.94 13.32
CA LEU A 333 5.34 2.79 12.81
C LEU A 333 4.13 3.24 11.99
N ALA A 334 3.35 4.20 12.49
CA ALA A 334 2.20 4.75 11.77
C ALA A 334 2.61 5.36 10.41
N ARG A 335 3.74 6.10 10.39
CA ARG A 335 4.31 6.67 9.17
C ARG A 335 4.77 5.62 8.18
N LEU A 336 5.39 4.55 8.66
CA LEU A 336 5.78 3.41 7.84
C LEU A 336 4.55 2.75 7.21
N GLU A 337 3.50 2.56 7.99
CA GLU A 337 2.26 1.92 7.53
C GLU A 337 1.50 2.82 6.54
N ASN A 338 1.48 4.14 6.75
CA ASN A 338 0.92 5.09 5.79
C ASN A 338 1.69 5.05 4.46
N ALA A 339 3.03 4.98 4.49
CA ALA A 339 3.83 4.84 3.29
C ALA A 339 3.52 3.54 2.52
N LYS A 340 3.34 2.42 3.24
CA LYS A 340 2.91 1.14 2.65
C LYS A 340 1.53 1.24 2.01
N LEU A 341 0.57 1.84 2.71
CA LEU A 341 -0.80 2.01 2.21
C LEU A 341 -0.81 2.86 0.93
N LEU A 342 -0.09 3.99 0.91
CA LEU A 342 0.01 4.84 -0.27
C LEU A 342 0.65 4.11 -1.44
N VAL A 343 1.80 3.46 -1.23
CA VAL A 343 2.52 2.73 -2.29
C VAL A 343 1.71 1.56 -2.83
N GLY A 344 0.94 0.87 -1.98
CA GLY A 344 0.03 -0.19 -2.41
C GLY A 344 -1.24 0.28 -3.10
N SER A 345 -1.59 1.57 -2.98
CA SER A 345 -2.78 2.17 -3.57
C SER A 345 -2.47 3.03 -4.80
N ILE A 346 -1.27 2.91 -5.38
CA ILE A 346 -0.87 3.66 -6.58
C ILE A 346 -1.68 3.19 -7.77
N GLN A 347 -2.34 4.14 -8.43
CA GLN A 347 -3.08 3.92 -9.68
C GLN A 347 -2.44 4.62 -10.89
N ASP A 348 -1.69 5.72 -10.68
CA ASP A 348 -0.88 6.37 -11.71
C ASP A 348 0.60 5.93 -11.59
N PRO A 349 1.17 5.23 -12.59
CA PRO A 349 2.58 4.85 -12.60
C PRO A 349 3.55 6.00 -12.39
N LYS A 350 3.17 7.25 -12.73
CA LYS A 350 4.00 8.44 -12.53
C LYS A 350 4.18 8.80 -11.05
N ALA A 351 3.32 8.31 -10.16
CA ALA A 351 3.44 8.55 -8.73
C ALA A 351 4.64 7.81 -8.10
N LEU A 352 5.02 6.65 -8.66
CA LEU A 352 6.23 5.90 -8.26
C LEU A 352 7.38 6.19 -9.21
N ASP A 353 7.87 7.43 -9.19
CA ASP A 353 9.00 7.83 -10.01
C ASP A 353 10.36 7.47 -9.39
N ARG A 354 11.43 7.84 -10.10
CA ARG A 354 12.82 7.64 -9.65
C ARG A 354 13.09 8.22 -8.26
N GLU A 355 12.60 9.42 -7.97
CA GLU A 355 12.88 10.11 -6.72
C GLU A 355 12.22 9.38 -5.55
N VAL A 356 10.96 8.96 -5.73
CA VAL A 356 10.23 8.16 -4.75
C VAL A 356 10.93 6.81 -4.52
N ALA A 357 11.30 6.10 -5.58
CA ALA A 357 12.01 4.83 -5.48
C ALA A 357 13.35 4.97 -4.73
N GLU A 358 14.15 5.99 -5.06
CA GLU A 358 15.41 6.27 -4.35
C GLU A 358 15.16 6.57 -2.86
N LYS A 359 14.12 7.34 -2.54
CA LYS A 359 13.78 7.66 -1.16
C LYS A 359 13.37 6.42 -0.36
N ILE A 360 12.60 5.51 -0.96
CA ILE A 360 12.23 4.21 -0.36
C ILE A 360 13.50 3.38 -0.11
N ILE A 361 14.33 3.16 -1.14
CA ILE A 361 15.55 2.35 -1.07
C ILE A 361 16.51 2.89 0.00
N LYS A 362 16.65 4.22 0.11
CA LYS A 362 17.55 4.86 1.07
C LYS A 362 17.10 4.69 2.54
N ARG A 363 15.82 4.39 2.82
CA ARG A 363 15.34 4.25 4.21
C ARG A 363 16.14 3.20 4.98
N LYS A 364 16.37 3.47 6.27
CA LYS A 364 17.12 2.58 7.16
C LYS A 364 16.30 1.36 7.58
N SER A 365 14.99 1.53 7.79
CA SER A 365 14.06 0.50 8.25
C SER A 365 12.78 0.49 7.45
N GLY A 366 12.17 -0.69 7.29
CA GLY A 366 10.88 -0.90 6.61
C GLY A 366 10.90 -0.63 5.10
N ALA A 367 12.07 -0.38 4.50
CA ALA A 367 12.21 -0.05 3.09
C ALA A 367 11.66 -1.17 2.18
N MET A 368 12.00 -2.43 2.50
CA MET A 368 11.55 -3.59 1.73
C MET A 368 10.03 -3.81 1.87
N ASP A 369 9.45 -3.52 3.03
CA ASP A 369 8.01 -3.68 3.26
C ASP A 369 7.20 -2.64 2.49
N ILE A 370 7.68 -1.39 2.45
CA ILE A 370 7.10 -0.34 1.60
C ILE A 370 7.21 -0.75 0.14
N TRP A 371 8.40 -1.17 -0.30
CA TRP A 371 8.60 -1.56 -1.68
C TRP A 371 7.67 -2.71 -2.06
N LYS A 372 7.62 -3.80 -1.31
CA LYS A 372 6.78 -4.96 -1.63
C LYS A 372 5.27 -4.68 -1.65
N ALA A 373 4.81 -3.54 -1.11
CA ALA A 373 3.42 -3.16 -1.18
C ALA A 373 2.98 -2.71 -2.59
N HIS A 374 3.90 -2.25 -3.46
CA HIS A 374 3.53 -1.76 -4.79
C HIS A 374 2.92 -2.86 -5.67
N ASN A 375 1.97 -2.47 -6.53
CA ASN A 375 1.53 -3.32 -7.63
C ASN A 375 2.59 -3.30 -8.74
N LYS A 376 3.16 -4.48 -9.07
CA LYS A 376 4.20 -4.64 -10.10
C LYS A 376 3.75 -4.16 -11.49
N GLU A 377 2.46 -4.22 -11.78
CA GLU A 377 1.87 -3.77 -13.06
C GLU A 377 1.89 -2.24 -13.20
N MET A 378 1.94 -1.51 -12.08
CA MET A 378 1.95 -0.05 -12.04
C MET A 378 3.36 0.55 -12.03
N LEU A 379 4.39 -0.27 -12.29
CA LEU A 379 5.77 0.19 -12.35
C LEU A 379 6.13 0.63 -13.77
N ASP A 380 6.50 1.90 -13.94
CA ASP A 380 6.95 2.45 -15.22
C ASP A 380 8.15 1.62 -15.77
N ASP A 381 8.04 1.15 -17.01
CA ASP A 381 9.11 0.43 -17.71
C ASP A 381 10.41 1.23 -17.76
N LYS A 382 10.30 2.56 -17.83
CA LYS A 382 11.48 3.45 -17.78
C LYS A 382 12.20 3.36 -16.45
N LEU A 383 11.52 3.07 -15.34
CA LEU A 383 12.13 2.99 -14.02
C LEU A 383 12.96 1.73 -13.81
N LYS A 384 12.57 0.60 -14.44
CA LYS A 384 13.15 -0.73 -14.19
C LYS A 384 14.68 -0.79 -14.34
N PRO A 385 15.29 -0.23 -15.42
CA PRO A 385 16.75 -0.19 -15.55
C PRO A 385 17.45 0.51 -14.39
N PHE A 386 16.83 1.48 -13.73
CA PHE A 386 17.48 2.33 -12.72
C PHE A 386 17.55 1.71 -11.33
N LEU A 387 16.63 0.78 -11.02
CA LEU A 387 16.41 0.28 -9.67
C LEU A 387 17.65 -0.43 -9.11
N LEU A 388 18.31 -1.25 -9.92
CA LEU A 388 19.53 -1.93 -9.52
C LEU A 388 20.65 -0.93 -9.22
N HIS A 389 20.87 0.06 -10.08
CA HIS A 389 21.90 1.08 -9.86
C HIS A 389 21.68 1.86 -8.56
N LEU A 390 20.43 2.23 -8.26
CA LEU A 390 20.07 2.89 -6.99
C LEU A 390 20.34 1.99 -5.78
N ALA A 391 19.95 0.72 -5.85
CA ALA A 391 20.17 -0.25 -4.78
C ALA A 391 21.67 -0.44 -4.48
N VAL A 392 22.50 -0.49 -5.53
CA VAL A 392 23.96 -0.61 -5.41
C VAL A 392 24.58 0.66 -4.85
N LYS A 393 24.20 1.83 -5.38
CA LYS A 393 24.69 3.14 -4.89
C LYS A 393 24.41 3.32 -3.39
N HIS A 394 23.22 2.95 -2.92
CA HIS A 394 22.82 3.06 -1.52
C HIS A 394 23.21 1.84 -0.66
N GLN A 395 23.96 0.89 -1.22
CA GLN A 395 24.50 -0.27 -0.52
C GLN A 395 23.41 -1.13 0.15
N LYS A 396 22.32 -1.38 -0.59
CA LYS A 396 21.15 -2.14 -0.11
C LYS A 396 21.12 -3.54 -0.69
N LEU A 397 21.83 -4.47 -0.05
CA LEU A 397 22.02 -5.84 -0.53
C LEU A 397 20.70 -6.58 -0.85
N ASP A 398 19.67 -6.43 -0.02
CA ASP A 398 18.39 -7.12 -0.25
C ASP A 398 17.67 -6.61 -1.51
N PHE A 399 17.78 -5.30 -1.79
CA PHE A 399 17.27 -4.72 -3.03
C PHE A 399 18.12 -5.11 -4.25
N VAL A 400 19.44 -5.20 -4.10
CA VAL A 400 20.32 -5.69 -5.17
C VAL A 400 19.91 -7.11 -5.58
N ARG A 401 19.70 -8.00 -4.60
CA ARG A 401 19.23 -9.37 -4.88
C ARG A 401 17.85 -9.40 -5.52
N LEU A 402 16.92 -8.57 -5.03
CA LEU A 402 15.57 -8.48 -5.59
C LEU A 402 15.62 -8.04 -7.06
N PHE A 403 16.28 -6.91 -7.35
CA PHE A 403 16.28 -6.32 -8.69
C PHE A 403 17.14 -7.10 -9.68
N ALA A 404 18.25 -7.70 -9.26
CA ALA A 404 19.04 -8.56 -10.14
C ALA A 404 18.33 -9.89 -10.50
N ASN A 405 17.34 -10.31 -9.71
CA ASN A 405 16.50 -11.47 -10.02
C ASN A 405 15.28 -11.08 -10.86
N ASP A 406 14.58 -10.00 -10.50
CA ASP A 406 13.38 -9.54 -11.21
C ASP A 406 13.73 -8.94 -12.59
N TYR A 407 14.91 -8.30 -12.70
CA TYR A 407 15.38 -7.63 -13.92
C TYR A 407 16.85 -8.01 -14.25
N PRO A 408 17.13 -9.26 -14.69
CA PRO A 408 18.50 -9.74 -14.87
C PRO A 408 19.35 -8.87 -15.80
N LYS A 409 18.78 -8.38 -16.91
CA LYS A 409 19.47 -7.51 -17.89
C LYS A 409 19.99 -6.20 -17.30
N SER A 410 19.42 -5.71 -16.19
CA SER A 410 19.88 -4.47 -15.55
C SER A 410 21.33 -4.55 -15.05
N VAL A 411 21.88 -5.77 -14.84
CA VAL A 411 23.28 -5.94 -14.40
C VAL A 411 24.29 -5.54 -15.48
N VAL A 412 23.88 -5.53 -16.75
CA VAL A 412 24.71 -5.21 -17.93
C VAL A 412 24.27 -3.92 -18.63
N GLU A 413 23.33 -3.18 -18.09
CA GLU A 413 22.89 -1.90 -18.65
C GLU A 413 23.71 -0.75 -18.05
N LYS A 414 24.07 0.23 -18.88
CA LYS A 414 24.76 1.44 -18.41
C LYS A 414 23.74 2.52 -18.09
N TRP A 415 23.97 3.24 -16.99
CA TRP A 415 23.11 4.34 -16.60
C TRP A 415 23.88 5.48 -15.92
N SER A 416 23.35 6.71 -15.99
CA SER A 416 23.93 7.90 -15.35
C SER A 416 22.91 8.58 -14.43
N TYR A 417 23.38 9.07 -13.28
CA TYR A 417 22.53 9.76 -12.32
C TYR A 417 22.09 11.16 -12.80
N SER A 418 22.93 11.84 -13.56
CA SER A 418 22.61 13.09 -14.27
C SER A 418 22.32 12.81 -15.74
N GLU A 419 21.42 13.58 -16.35
CA GLU A 419 21.09 13.46 -17.78
C GLU A 419 22.31 13.68 -18.68
N HIS A 420 23.29 14.45 -18.19
CA HIS A 420 24.56 14.73 -18.88
C HIS A 420 25.76 13.95 -18.33
N GLY A 421 25.53 12.97 -17.44
CA GLY A 421 26.60 12.17 -16.84
C GLY A 421 27.00 10.98 -17.71
N ASP A 422 28.23 10.50 -17.51
CA ASP A 422 28.66 9.26 -18.12
C ASP A 422 27.81 8.09 -17.63
N LYS A 423 27.32 7.27 -18.56
CA LYS A 423 26.59 6.06 -18.21
C LYS A 423 27.57 5.00 -17.71
N ARG A 424 27.30 4.44 -16.53
CA ARG A 424 28.13 3.45 -15.82
C ARG A 424 27.30 2.21 -15.49
N TYR A 425 27.95 1.05 -15.41
CA TYR A 425 27.32 -0.20 -14.96
C TYR A 425 27.01 -0.16 -13.46
N PRO A 426 26.08 -1.00 -12.95
CA PRO A 426 25.76 -1.04 -11.52
C PRO A 426 26.99 -1.28 -10.65
N LEU A 427 27.89 -2.17 -11.07
CA LEU A 427 29.11 -2.51 -10.32
C LEU A 427 30.02 -1.30 -10.09
N TRP A 428 30.05 -0.33 -11.02
CA TRP A 428 30.83 0.88 -10.87
C TRP A 428 30.44 1.66 -9.61
N TYR A 429 29.14 1.76 -9.31
CA TYR A 429 28.61 2.43 -8.11
C TYR A 429 28.95 1.72 -6.80
N ASN A 430 29.34 0.45 -6.86
CA ASN A 430 29.85 -0.29 -5.69
C ASN A 430 31.32 0.02 -5.42
N ASN A 431 32.09 0.27 -6.48
CA ASN A 431 33.55 0.42 -6.43
C ASN A 431 33.99 1.88 -6.27
N HIS A 432 33.10 2.83 -6.55
CA HIS A 432 33.37 4.26 -6.48
C HIS A 432 32.49 4.94 -5.43
N ASN A 433 33.03 6.00 -4.82
CA ASN A 433 32.26 6.87 -3.95
C ASN A 433 31.41 7.87 -4.77
N ASN A 434 30.67 8.75 -4.08
CA ASN A 434 29.81 9.73 -4.74
C ASN A 434 30.59 10.79 -5.55
N GLU A 435 31.90 10.96 -5.31
CA GLU A 435 32.78 11.85 -6.08
C GLU A 435 33.38 11.14 -7.31
N GLY A 436 33.04 9.87 -7.54
CA GLY A 436 33.62 9.06 -8.60
C GLY A 436 35.06 8.62 -8.32
N LYS A 437 35.57 8.79 -7.09
CA LYS A 437 36.86 8.25 -6.69
C LYS A 437 36.70 6.78 -6.33
N MET A 438 37.69 5.98 -6.72
CA MET A 438 37.77 4.57 -6.35
C MET A 438 37.83 4.45 -4.82
N ILE A 439 37.08 3.50 -4.28
CA ILE A 439 37.12 3.16 -2.86
C ILE A 439 38.29 2.20 -2.65
N GLU A 440 39.20 2.56 -1.75
CA GLU A 440 40.32 1.70 -1.40
C GLU A 440 39.84 0.47 -0.62
N GLU A 441 40.45 -0.68 -0.91
CA GLU A 441 40.24 -1.90 -0.14
C GLU A 441 40.85 -1.78 1.27
N PRO A 442 40.28 -2.44 2.30
CA PRO A 442 39.27 -3.48 2.23
C PRO A 442 37.83 -2.96 2.26
N PHE A 443 36.98 -3.52 1.40
CA PHE A 443 35.53 -3.30 1.46
C PHE A 443 34.90 -3.86 2.74
N ASP A 444 33.83 -3.20 3.21
CA ASP A 444 32.92 -3.77 4.19
C ASP A 444 32.19 -5.02 3.65
N ASP A 445 31.57 -5.78 4.55
CA ASP A 445 30.90 -7.03 4.18
C ASP A 445 29.72 -6.82 3.21
N ILE A 446 29.05 -5.67 3.29
CA ILE A 446 27.91 -5.35 2.41
C ILE A 446 28.41 -5.17 0.98
N ARG A 447 29.42 -4.32 0.77
CA ARG A 447 30.08 -4.08 -0.52
C ARG A 447 30.65 -5.36 -1.11
N LYS A 448 31.30 -6.19 -0.27
CA LYS A 448 31.82 -7.51 -0.69
C LYS A 448 30.72 -8.43 -1.20
N ASN A 449 29.56 -8.43 -0.53
CA ASN A 449 28.42 -9.27 -0.91
C ASN A 449 27.72 -8.72 -2.16
N ILE A 450 27.55 -7.40 -2.27
CA ILE A 450 26.99 -6.74 -3.46
C ILE A 450 27.88 -7.00 -4.69
N ARG A 451 29.19 -6.79 -4.57
CA ARG A 451 30.17 -7.08 -5.64
C ARG A 451 30.03 -8.52 -6.12
N LYS A 452 30.05 -9.47 -5.18
CA LYS A 452 29.89 -10.90 -5.50
C LYS A 452 28.58 -11.17 -6.26
N GLU A 453 27.47 -10.61 -5.80
CA GLU A 453 26.16 -10.81 -6.43
C GLU A 453 26.14 -10.28 -7.87
N ILE A 454 26.57 -9.03 -8.07
CA ILE A 454 26.57 -8.39 -9.40
C ILE A 454 27.54 -9.11 -10.35
N THR A 455 28.78 -9.35 -9.93
CA THR A 455 29.79 -10.03 -10.77
C THR A 455 29.29 -11.41 -11.21
N THR A 456 28.70 -12.18 -10.29
CA THR A 456 28.13 -13.50 -10.61
C THR A 456 27.01 -13.38 -11.65
N LYS A 457 26.09 -12.42 -11.48
CA LYS A 457 24.98 -12.22 -12.42
C LYS A 457 25.45 -11.71 -13.79
N MET A 458 26.40 -10.77 -13.84
CA MET A 458 27.01 -10.31 -15.09
C MET A 458 27.68 -11.45 -15.85
N ILE A 459 28.42 -12.33 -15.15
CA ILE A 459 29.04 -13.53 -15.72
C ILE A 459 27.99 -14.45 -16.35
N HIS A 460 26.78 -14.54 -15.80
CA HIS A 460 25.71 -15.37 -16.36
C HIS A 460 24.99 -14.73 -17.53
N GLU A 461 24.75 -13.42 -17.48
CA GLU A 461 24.00 -12.69 -18.51
C GLU A 461 24.82 -12.44 -19.78
N VAL A 462 26.15 -12.32 -19.68
CA VAL A 462 27.02 -12.08 -20.84
C VAL A 462 27.71 -13.39 -21.26
N PRO A 463 27.33 -13.99 -22.41
CA PRO A 463 27.97 -15.20 -22.87
C PRO A 463 29.37 -14.93 -23.48
N GLU A 464 29.54 -13.82 -24.21
CA GLU A 464 30.80 -13.47 -24.89
C GLU A 464 31.86 -12.91 -23.93
N MET A 465 33.04 -13.52 -23.93
CA MET A 465 34.13 -13.14 -23.00
C MET A 465 34.70 -11.75 -23.30
N ASP A 466 34.80 -11.36 -24.57
CA ASP A 466 35.35 -10.05 -24.96
C ASP A 466 34.45 -8.92 -24.44
N THR A 467 33.14 -9.06 -24.62
CA THR A 467 32.16 -8.10 -24.10
C THR A 467 32.20 -8.04 -22.57
N LEU A 468 32.27 -9.19 -21.89
CA LEU A 468 32.36 -9.26 -20.44
C LEU A 468 33.66 -8.60 -19.92
N SER A 469 34.78 -8.84 -20.59
CA SER A 469 36.08 -8.24 -20.29
C SER A 469 36.03 -6.72 -20.43
N ASP A 470 35.47 -6.19 -21.52
CA ASP A 470 35.30 -4.75 -21.73
C ASP A 470 34.42 -4.10 -20.66
N MET A 471 33.33 -4.77 -20.26
CA MET A 471 32.46 -4.31 -19.17
C MET A 471 33.24 -4.21 -17.85
N PHE A 472 34.02 -5.23 -17.53
CA PHE A 472 34.73 -5.33 -16.28
C PHE A 472 35.99 -4.47 -16.20
N ASN A 473 36.68 -4.24 -17.32
CA ASN A 473 37.75 -3.26 -17.43
C ASN A 473 37.25 -1.85 -17.04
N SER A 474 36.04 -1.49 -17.45
CA SER A 474 35.42 -0.21 -17.06
C SER A 474 35.02 -0.14 -15.57
N CYS A 475 34.99 -1.28 -14.87
CA CYS A 475 34.60 -1.40 -13.47
C CYS A 475 35.76 -1.76 -12.52
N GLN A 476 36.98 -1.98 -13.02
CA GLN A 476 38.17 -2.36 -12.25
C GLN A 476 37.94 -3.64 -11.43
N VAL A 477 37.64 -4.71 -12.16
CA VAL A 477 37.38 -6.05 -11.62
C VAL A 477 38.65 -6.89 -11.66
N GLY A 478 38.81 -7.80 -10.69
CA GLY A 478 39.92 -8.75 -10.71
C GLY A 478 39.77 -9.77 -11.84
N GLU A 479 40.73 -10.66 -11.94
CA GLU A 479 40.73 -11.77 -12.90
C GLU A 479 39.50 -12.67 -12.71
N LEU A 480 38.88 -13.02 -13.84
CA LEU A 480 37.64 -13.78 -13.89
C LEU A 480 37.86 -15.21 -14.36
N CYS A 481 39.03 -15.49 -14.92
CA CYS A 481 39.35 -16.73 -15.59
C CYS A 481 40.71 -17.21 -15.10
N PHE A 482 40.79 -18.50 -14.79
CA PHE A 482 42.05 -19.16 -14.56
C PHE A 482 42.29 -20.11 -15.73
N ASP A 483 43.23 -19.79 -16.62
CA ASP A 483 43.45 -20.56 -17.85
C ASP A 483 44.91 -21.00 -17.96
N LEU A 484 45.12 -22.31 -17.83
CA LEU A 484 46.40 -22.97 -18.11
C LEU A 484 46.28 -23.95 -19.29
N SER A 485 45.20 -23.89 -20.08
CA SER A 485 44.95 -24.82 -21.20
C SER A 485 46.06 -24.82 -22.26
N ARG A 486 46.74 -23.67 -22.42
CA ARG A 486 47.81 -23.46 -23.39
C ARG A 486 49.21 -23.73 -22.84
N PHE A 487 49.32 -24.19 -21.59
CA PHE A 487 50.62 -24.50 -21.01
C PHE A 487 51.23 -25.71 -21.74
N ASP A 488 52.41 -25.50 -22.34
CA ASP A 488 53.15 -26.55 -23.02
C ASP A 488 54.03 -27.31 -22.02
N SER A 489 53.70 -28.58 -21.80
CA SER A 489 54.43 -29.46 -20.90
C SER A 489 55.69 -30.07 -21.52
N ALA A 490 55.99 -29.84 -22.81
CA ALA A 490 57.14 -30.44 -23.48
C ALA A 490 58.49 -30.02 -22.87
N GLY A 491 58.59 -28.82 -22.30
CA GLY A 491 59.81 -28.31 -21.67
C GLY A 491 59.82 -28.35 -20.13
N PHE A 492 58.66 -28.40 -19.49
CA PHE A 492 58.54 -28.29 -18.03
C PHE A 492 57.36 -29.09 -17.48
N GLN A 493 57.59 -29.82 -16.39
CA GLN A 493 56.51 -30.51 -15.68
C GLN A 493 55.53 -29.51 -15.07
N VAL A 494 54.23 -29.71 -15.32
CA VAL A 494 53.12 -28.89 -14.79
C VAL A 494 53.19 -28.77 -13.25
N SER A 495 53.54 -29.86 -12.56
CA SER A 495 53.69 -29.88 -11.10
C SER A 495 54.83 -28.99 -10.61
N ALA A 496 55.99 -29.00 -11.27
CA ALA A 496 57.14 -28.17 -10.93
C ALA A 496 56.82 -26.68 -11.17
N PHE A 497 56.15 -26.37 -12.28
CA PHE A 497 55.69 -25.02 -12.59
C PHE A 497 54.75 -24.47 -11.52
N ILE A 498 53.75 -25.24 -11.11
CA ILE A 498 52.76 -24.84 -10.10
C ILE A 498 53.40 -24.65 -8.73
N ASN A 499 54.37 -25.49 -8.37
CA ASN A 499 55.10 -25.36 -7.11
C ASN A 499 55.86 -24.04 -7.07
N SER A 500 56.56 -23.72 -8.16
CA SER A 500 57.24 -22.44 -8.32
C SER A 500 56.25 -21.29 -8.23
N TRP A 501 55.17 -21.32 -9.01
CA TRP A 501 54.15 -20.25 -9.04
C TRP A 501 53.55 -19.99 -7.65
N ILE A 502 53.00 -21.01 -6.99
CA ILE A 502 52.31 -20.85 -5.70
C ILE A 502 53.28 -20.36 -4.61
N SER A 503 54.57 -20.74 -4.70
CA SER A 503 55.58 -20.35 -3.72
C SER A 503 56.07 -18.91 -3.86
N GLN A 504 55.90 -18.27 -5.03
CA GLN A 504 56.35 -16.91 -5.24
C GLN A 504 55.49 -15.90 -4.47
N HIS A 505 56.08 -15.26 -3.46
CA HIS A 505 55.42 -14.27 -2.60
C HIS A 505 54.85 -13.06 -3.36
N GLN A 506 55.33 -12.79 -4.59
CA GLN A 506 54.86 -11.69 -5.42
C GLN A 506 53.55 -11.99 -6.17
N THR A 507 53.22 -13.27 -6.41
CA THR A 507 52.01 -13.64 -7.18
C THR A 507 50.72 -13.16 -6.53
N GLY A 508 50.65 -13.12 -5.19
CA GLY A 508 49.50 -12.56 -4.47
C GLY A 508 49.38 -11.04 -4.48
N LYS A 509 50.41 -10.31 -4.95
CA LYS A 509 50.35 -8.85 -5.18
C LYS A 509 50.06 -8.49 -6.64
N LEU A 510 50.37 -9.39 -7.57
CA LEU A 510 50.25 -9.16 -9.01
C LEU A 510 48.94 -9.68 -9.60
N LEU A 511 48.35 -10.72 -9.00
CA LEU A 511 47.12 -11.35 -9.47
C LEU A 511 46.06 -11.28 -8.38
N THR A 512 44.95 -10.62 -8.69
CA THR A 512 43.75 -10.59 -7.85
C THR A 512 42.62 -11.27 -8.61
N PHE A 513 41.92 -12.20 -7.96
CA PHE A 513 40.78 -12.89 -8.56
C PHE A 513 39.49 -12.43 -7.92
N GLU A 514 38.41 -12.42 -8.70
CA GLU A 514 37.07 -12.27 -8.13
C GLU A 514 36.63 -13.51 -7.35
N LYS A 515 35.69 -13.33 -6.42
CA LYS A 515 35.11 -14.46 -5.68
C LYS A 515 34.39 -15.47 -6.57
N THR A 516 34.00 -15.04 -7.78
CA THR A 516 33.35 -15.86 -8.80
C THR A 516 34.18 -15.84 -10.07
N LEU A 517 34.64 -17.01 -10.51
CA LEU A 517 35.31 -17.19 -11.79
C LEU A 517 34.32 -17.69 -12.85
N ARG A 518 34.42 -17.16 -14.08
CA ARG A 518 33.72 -17.70 -15.25
C ARG A 518 34.20 -19.11 -15.55
N TYR A 519 35.50 -19.33 -15.54
CA TYR A 519 36.05 -20.67 -15.68
C TYR A 519 37.42 -20.85 -15.02
N ALA A 520 37.73 -22.11 -14.71
CA ALA A 520 39.07 -22.57 -14.39
C ALA A 520 39.39 -23.77 -15.30
N GLU A 521 40.39 -23.62 -16.16
CA GLU A 521 40.80 -24.61 -17.15
C GLU A 521 42.27 -24.99 -16.96
N PHE A 522 42.52 -26.29 -16.92
CA PHE A 522 43.84 -26.89 -16.68
C PHE A 522 44.43 -27.43 -17.99
N PRO A 523 45.76 -27.54 -18.10
CA PRO A 523 46.38 -28.16 -19.27
C PRO A 523 46.01 -29.64 -19.33
N PRO A 524 46.08 -30.25 -20.52
CA PRO A 524 46.07 -31.70 -20.63
C PRO A 524 47.18 -32.29 -19.76
N LEU A 525 46.81 -33.13 -18.79
CA LEU A 525 47.77 -33.78 -17.90
C LEU A 525 48.29 -35.11 -18.48
N ASP A 526 47.71 -35.53 -19.61
CA ASP A 526 47.99 -36.78 -20.31
C ASP A 526 49.33 -36.74 -21.07
N VAL A 527 49.82 -37.93 -21.41
CA VAL A 527 51.16 -38.17 -21.96
C VAL A 527 51.30 -37.64 -23.40
N LEU A 528 52.39 -36.93 -23.70
CA LEU A 528 52.78 -36.59 -25.07
C LEU A 528 53.03 -37.87 -25.89
N LYS A 529 52.82 -37.84 -27.21
CA LYS A 529 52.95 -39.06 -28.04
C LYS A 529 54.34 -39.71 -27.92
N GLU A 530 55.39 -38.92 -27.72
CA GLU A 530 56.78 -39.42 -27.61
C GLU A 530 57.06 -40.17 -26.30
N GLU A 531 56.31 -39.90 -25.22
CA GLU A 531 56.52 -40.51 -23.91
C GLU A 531 55.73 -41.83 -23.73
N ARG A 532 54.83 -42.18 -24.67
CA ARG A 532 54.04 -43.42 -24.63
C ARG A 532 54.87 -44.69 -24.85
N GLU A 533 56.04 -44.57 -25.50
CA GLU A 533 56.90 -45.71 -25.83
C GLU A 533 57.86 -46.10 -24.69
N ALA A 534 57.98 -45.29 -23.63
CA ALA A 534 58.87 -45.54 -22.51
C ALA A 534 58.09 -45.72 -21.18
N TYR A 535 57.29 -46.78 -21.08
CA TYR A 535 56.88 -47.34 -19.77
C TYR A 535 58.09 -47.97 -19.07
N LYS A 536 59.07 -47.15 -18.65
CA LYS A 536 60.15 -47.56 -17.76
C LYS A 536 59.69 -47.43 -16.30
N ASP A 537 60.27 -48.23 -15.41
CA ASP A 537 59.98 -48.28 -13.96
C ASP A 537 60.12 -46.96 -13.19
N SER A 538 60.54 -45.88 -13.85
CA SER A 538 60.70 -44.53 -13.31
C SER A 538 59.76 -43.50 -13.95
N CYS A 539 58.73 -43.93 -14.70
CA CYS A 539 57.84 -42.99 -15.37
C CYS A 539 56.99 -42.22 -14.34
N HIS A 540 56.99 -40.90 -14.45
CA HIS A 540 56.29 -39.98 -13.54
C HIS A 540 54.76 -40.19 -13.51
N LEU A 541 54.22 -40.97 -14.45
CA LEU A 541 52.80 -41.33 -14.56
C LEU A 541 52.36 -42.40 -13.55
N GLN A 542 53.30 -43.15 -12.96
CA GLN A 542 52.99 -44.13 -11.90
C GLN A 542 52.72 -43.47 -10.54
N TYR A 543 53.13 -42.21 -10.36
CA TYR A 543 52.96 -41.50 -9.10
C TYR A 543 51.65 -40.71 -9.08
N GLN A 544 51.03 -40.65 -7.89
CA GLN A 544 49.92 -39.75 -7.64
C GLN A 544 50.34 -38.31 -7.91
N HIS A 545 49.41 -37.54 -8.46
CA HIS A 545 49.64 -36.16 -8.85
C HIS A 545 48.56 -35.27 -8.21
N THR A 546 48.94 -34.04 -7.86
CA THR A 546 48.18 -33.17 -6.94
C THR A 546 48.13 -31.72 -7.37
N GLU A 547 48.70 -31.40 -8.54
CA GLU A 547 48.79 -30.07 -9.12
C GLU A 547 47.44 -29.34 -9.15
N VAL A 548 46.40 -30.02 -9.60
CA VAL A 548 45.03 -29.47 -9.67
C VAL A 548 44.53 -29.12 -8.28
N PHE A 549 44.70 -30.02 -7.31
CA PHE A 549 44.28 -29.79 -5.92
C PHE A 549 45.05 -28.66 -5.26
N ARG A 550 46.33 -28.50 -5.58
CA ARG A 550 47.16 -27.40 -5.06
C ARG A 550 46.70 -26.05 -5.60
N ILE A 551 46.42 -25.95 -6.89
CA ILE A 551 45.83 -24.74 -7.50
C ILE A 551 44.46 -24.46 -6.90
N LEU A 552 43.57 -25.43 -6.85
CA LEU A 552 42.22 -25.25 -6.30
C LEU A 552 42.29 -24.83 -4.82
N ALA A 553 43.18 -25.42 -4.04
CA ALA A 553 43.40 -24.99 -2.66
C ALA A 553 43.95 -23.56 -2.57
N TRP A 554 44.84 -23.17 -3.48
CA TRP A 554 45.38 -21.80 -3.57
C TRP A 554 44.30 -20.78 -3.97
N LEU A 555 43.53 -21.05 -5.04
CA LEU A 555 42.40 -20.22 -5.46
C LEU A 555 41.42 -19.99 -4.30
N ARG A 556 41.09 -21.05 -3.55
CA ARG A 556 40.16 -20.95 -2.42
C ARG A 556 40.75 -20.23 -1.21
N LYS A 557 41.91 -20.68 -0.73
CA LYS A 557 42.47 -20.27 0.56
C LYS A 557 43.29 -18.98 0.50
N LYS A 558 43.94 -18.72 -0.63
CA LYS A 558 44.82 -17.55 -0.82
C LYS A 558 44.15 -16.46 -1.64
N MET A 559 43.44 -16.83 -2.71
CA MET A 559 42.75 -15.87 -3.58
C MET A 559 41.28 -15.65 -3.22
N GLY A 560 40.73 -16.41 -2.26
CA GLY A 560 39.38 -16.19 -1.76
C GLY A 560 38.25 -16.55 -2.74
N VAL A 561 38.55 -17.31 -3.80
CA VAL A 561 37.56 -17.78 -4.79
C VAL A 561 36.59 -18.74 -4.11
N GLN A 562 35.29 -18.54 -4.37
CA GLN A 562 34.19 -19.31 -3.76
C GLN A 562 33.34 -20.04 -4.81
N THR A 563 33.25 -19.47 -6.01
CA THR A 563 32.41 -19.96 -7.11
C THR A 563 33.26 -20.09 -8.36
N ILE A 564 33.12 -21.21 -9.08
CA ILE A 564 33.74 -21.42 -10.39
C ILE A 564 32.62 -21.90 -11.31
N ILE A 565 32.16 -21.08 -12.25
CA ILE A 565 31.02 -21.46 -13.11
C ILE A 565 31.37 -22.69 -13.94
N LYS A 566 32.53 -22.71 -14.62
CA LYS A 566 33.02 -23.86 -15.38
C LYS A 566 34.38 -24.36 -14.89
N LEU A 567 34.46 -25.61 -14.47
CA LEU A 567 35.72 -26.26 -14.11
C LEU A 567 36.06 -27.33 -15.16
N LYS A 568 37.17 -27.15 -15.89
CA LYS A 568 37.64 -28.09 -16.90
C LYS A 568 39.02 -28.64 -16.55
N VAL A 569 39.09 -29.95 -16.32
CA VAL A 569 40.32 -30.68 -15.97
C VAL A 569 40.48 -31.86 -16.95
N PRO A 570 41.31 -31.71 -18.00
CA PRO A 570 41.67 -32.80 -18.89
C PRO A 570 42.73 -33.71 -18.22
N ASP A 571 42.25 -34.56 -17.32
CA ASP A 571 43.04 -35.46 -16.49
C ASP A 571 43.78 -36.57 -17.28
N ARG A 572 44.70 -37.26 -16.59
CA ARG A 572 45.45 -38.41 -17.10
C ARG A 572 44.54 -39.59 -17.36
N LEU A 573 44.82 -40.33 -18.44
CA LEU A 573 44.17 -41.63 -18.65
C LEU A 573 44.79 -42.73 -17.78
N VAL A 574 46.10 -42.59 -17.51
CA VAL A 574 46.88 -43.52 -16.69
C VAL A 574 47.06 -42.89 -15.32
N ASN A 575 46.56 -43.55 -14.28
CA ASN A 575 46.56 -43.06 -12.90
C ASN A 575 45.85 -41.68 -12.73
N PRO A 576 44.54 -41.59 -13.06
CA PRO A 576 43.76 -40.35 -12.87
C PRO A 576 43.67 -39.96 -11.38
N HIS A 577 43.24 -38.73 -11.11
CA HIS A 577 42.99 -38.31 -9.74
C HIS A 577 41.91 -39.17 -9.06
N ASP A 578 42.08 -39.42 -7.76
CA ASP A 578 41.12 -40.13 -6.91
C ASP A 578 39.77 -39.39 -6.84
N GLU A 579 38.67 -40.11 -7.09
CA GLU A 579 37.32 -39.56 -7.14
C GLU A 579 36.90 -38.89 -5.82
N LYS A 580 37.29 -39.46 -4.67
CA LYS A 580 36.93 -38.92 -3.35
C LYS A 580 37.64 -37.59 -3.10
N THR A 581 38.91 -37.51 -3.46
CA THR A 581 39.72 -36.29 -3.34
C THR A 581 39.22 -35.21 -4.29
N MET A 582 38.86 -35.60 -5.52
CA MET A 582 38.22 -34.74 -6.51
C MET A 582 36.91 -34.15 -5.97
N ALA A 583 35.98 -34.99 -5.50
CA ALA A 583 34.71 -34.53 -4.96
C ALA A 583 34.89 -33.60 -3.75
N LYS A 584 35.89 -33.86 -2.88
CA LYS A 584 36.23 -32.97 -1.77
C LYS A 584 36.74 -31.61 -2.24
N ALA A 585 37.54 -31.57 -3.30
CA ALA A 585 38.01 -30.32 -3.88
C ALA A 585 36.86 -29.52 -4.51
N VAL A 586 36.01 -30.19 -5.29
CA VAL A 586 34.83 -29.59 -5.95
C VAL A 586 33.82 -29.08 -4.93
N LYS A 587 33.56 -29.82 -3.83
CA LYS A 587 32.72 -29.38 -2.72
C LYS A 587 33.15 -28.04 -2.14
N GLY A 588 34.43 -27.69 -2.28
CA GLY A 588 34.96 -26.40 -1.86
C GLY A 588 34.45 -25.19 -2.65
N PHE A 589 33.84 -25.43 -3.81
CA PHE A 589 33.38 -24.42 -4.74
C PHE A 589 31.93 -24.65 -5.13
N LYS A 590 31.24 -23.57 -5.53
CA LYS A 590 29.94 -23.65 -6.17
C LYS A 590 30.12 -23.86 -7.68
N VAL A 591 30.41 -25.10 -8.09
CA VAL A 591 30.62 -25.45 -9.50
C VAL A 591 29.29 -25.70 -10.21
N GLU A 592 29.11 -25.12 -11.40
CA GLU A 592 27.89 -25.29 -12.21
C GLU A 592 28.09 -26.19 -13.44
N ILE A 593 29.23 -26.05 -14.12
CA ILE A 593 29.63 -26.89 -15.25
C ILE A 593 30.85 -27.67 -14.82
N PHE A 594 30.68 -28.98 -14.63
CA PHE A 594 31.71 -29.88 -14.15
C PHE A 594 32.24 -30.76 -15.28
N ASN A 595 33.46 -30.47 -15.73
CA ASN A 595 34.13 -31.20 -16.79
C ASN A 595 35.49 -31.72 -16.32
N TRP A 596 35.51 -32.90 -15.70
CA TRP A 596 36.74 -33.56 -15.29
C TRP A 596 36.88 -34.90 -16.01
N LYS A 597 37.98 -35.08 -16.75
CA LYS A 597 38.24 -36.25 -17.59
C LYS A 597 38.62 -37.50 -16.78
N VAL A 598 37.69 -38.04 -16.00
CA VAL A 598 37.85 -39.33 -15.29
C VAL A 598 36.92 -40.36 -15.92
N PHE A 599 37.47 -41.51 -16.30
CA PHE A 599 36.68 -42.59 -16.87
C PHE A 599 35.85 -43.32 -15.82
N GLY A 600 34.54 -43.44 -16.08
CA GLY A 600 33.64 -44.24 -15.24
C GLY A 600 33.33 -43.64 -13.87
N LEU A 601 33.38 -42.31 -13.75
CA LEU A 601 33.11 -41.55 -12.53
C LEU A 601 31.82 -42.01 -11.83
N SER A 602 31.91 -42.38 -10.55
CA SER A 602 30.73 -42.67 -9.73
C SER A 602 30.06 -41.38 -9.25
N LEU A 603 28.78 -41.20 -9.60
CA LEU A 603 27.98 -40.07 -9.13
C LEU A 603 27.72 -40.12 -7.62
N GLY A 604 27.85 -41.29 -6.98
CA GLY A 604 27.69 -41.45 -5.53
C GLY A 604 28.73 -40.68 -4.72
N VAL A 605 29.89 -40.36 -5.32
CA VAL A 605 31.00 -39.67 -4.66
C VAL A 605 30.75 -38.16 -4.53
N LEU A 606 29.86 -37.60 -5.36
CA LEU A 606 29.46 -36.21 -5.27
C LEU A 606 28.48 -36.00 -4.10
N ASP A 607 28.76 -34.97 -3.31
CA ASP A 607 27.90 -34.51 -2.22
C ASP A 607 26.52 -34.07 -2.75
N PRO A 608 25.41 -34.30 -2.02
CA PRO A 608 24.07 -33.89 -2.45
C PRO A 608 23.98 -32.43 -2.87
N ASP A 609 24.59 -31.52 -2.09
CA ASP A 609 24.56 -30.09 -2.41
C ASP A 609 25.32 -29.78 -3.71
N ALA A 610 26.35 -30.56 -4.04
CA ALA A 610 27.10 -30.39 -5.28
C ALA A 610 26.26 -30.88 -6.48
N LYS A 611 25.51 -31.97 -6.31
CA LYS A 611 24.59 -32.48 -7.34
C LYS A 611 23.50 -31.47 -7.70
N ASP A 612 22.92 -30.82 -6.69
CA ASP A 612 21.88 -29.80 -6.91
C ASP A 612 22.39 -28.54 -7.61
N ARG A 613 23.69 -28.23 -7.48
CA ARG A 613 24.32 -27.05 -8.10
C ARG A 613 24.81 -27.30 -9.52
N ILE A 614 25.25 -28.51 -9.83
CA ILE A 614 25.81 -28.85 -11.15
C ILE A 614 24.66 -28.88 -12.16
N LYS A 615 24.68 -27.92 -13.08
CA LYS A 615 23.73 -27.79 -14.19
C LYS A 615 24.16 -28.64 -15.39
N GLU A 616 25.46 -28.82 -15.58
CA GLU A 616 26.04 -29.56 -16.70
C GLU A 616 27.21 -30.43 -16.22
N LEU A 617 27.16 -31.73 -16.53
CA LEU A 617 28.14 -32.73 -16.10
C LEU A 617 28.68 -33.50 -17.30
N TYR A 618 30.01 -33.48 -17.49
CA TYR A 618 30.67 -34.26 -18.54
C TYR A 618 31.12 -35.60 -17.98
N LEU A 619 30.62 -36.68 -18.57
CA LEU A 619 30.99 -38.05 -18.21
C LEU A 619 31.81 -38.68 -19.32
N TYR A 620 32.93 -39.27 -18.94
CA TYR A 620 33.82 -39.97 -19.85
C TYR A 620 33.68 -41.47 -19.64
N SER A 621 33.35 -42.21 -20.70
CA SER A 621 33.14 -43.65 -20.63
C SER A 621 34.34 -44.41 -21.19
N SER A 622 34.80 -45.41 -20.43
CA SER A 622 35.75 -46.42 -20.90
C SER A 622 35.05 -47.62 -21.57
N GLY A 623 33.72 -47.58 -21.72
CA GLY A 623 32.89 -48.71 -22.16
C GLY A 623 32.38 -49.59 -21.01
N LYS A 624 32.86 -49.40 -19.78
CA LYS A 624 32.27 -50.00 -18.57
C LYS A 624 31.03 -49.21 -18.14
N ARG A 625 29.87 -49.85 -18.02
CA ARG A 625 28.57 -49.22 -17.70
C ARG A 625 28.40 -48.74 -16.24
N SER A 626 29.50 -48.56 -15.49
CA SER A 626 29.48 -48.22 -14.05
C SER A 626 28.86 -46.85 -13.74
N ALA A 627 28.83 -45.92 -14.69
CA ALA A 627 28.19 -44.61 -14.51
C ALA A 627 26.64 -44.66 -14.51
N ILE A 628 26.04 -45.78 -14.93
CA ILE A 628 24.58 -45.91 -15.16
C ILE A 628 23.92 -46.88 -14.14
N SER A 629 24.70 -47.70 -13.43
CA SER A 629 24.14 -48.76 -12.55
C SER A 629 23.59 -48.28 -11.21
N ASP A 630 23.97 -47.08 -10.74
CA ASP A 630 23.84 -46.74 -9.32
C ASP A 630 22.63 -45.85 -8.93
N GLN A 631 21.68 -45.52 -9.82
CA GLN A 631 20.38 -44.96 -9.43
C GLN A 631 19.35 -44.87 -10.58
N PRO A 632 18.02 -45.00 -10.32
CA PRO A 632 17.00 -44.72 -11.31
C PRO A 632 16.95 -43.22 -11.62
N LEU A 633 16.93 -42.90 -12.91
CA LEU A 633 16.84 -41.56 -13.48
C LEU A 633 15.69 -40.72 -12.90
N ILE A 634 16.03 -39.80 -12.00
CA ILE A 634 15.27 -38.55 -11.81
C ILE A 634 16.29 -37.40 -11.80
N TRP A 635 16.86 -37.12 -12.97
CA TRP A 635 17.46 -35.83 -13.29
C TRP A 635 16.51 -35.17 -14.29
N PRO A 636 16.14 -33.88 -14.16
CA PRO A 636 15.31 -33.21 -15.15
C PRO A 636 16.07 -33.19 -16.48
N ARG A 637 15.61 -34.04 -17.41
CA ARG A 637 16.16 -34.19 -18.75
C ARG A 637 16.10 -32.84 -19.48
N ARG A 638 17.26 -32.29 -19.82
CA ARG A 638 17.48 -31.69 -21.14
C ARG A 638 18.69 -32.38 -21.74
N LEU A 639 18.42 -33.32 -22.64
CA LEU A 639 19.37 -33.82 -23.64
C LEU A 639 19.36 -32.84 -24.81
#